data_AF-A0A815Z0E0-F1
#
_entry.id   AF-A0A815Z0E0-F1
#
_cell.length_a   1.000
_cell.length_b   1.000
_cell.length_c   1.000
_cell.angle_alpha   90.00
_cell.angle_beta   90.00
_cell.angle_gamma   90.00
#
_symmetry.space_group_name_H-M   'P 1'
#
loop_
_entity.id
_entity.type
_entity.pdbx_description
1 polymer ?
#
loop_
_entity_poly.entity_id
_entity_poly.type
_entity_poly.pdbx_seq_one_letter_code
_entity_poly.pdbx_strand_id
1 'polypeptide(L)'
;MSSHRHRKVSSMTTSPSSDKKTEYVTSAPKESLRRKRSCTDIPCCVLFLIFIACFVILSIFAFIEGDPKQLLHPTDSDGELCGSGQHADRPYLYFFDWTKCIKAFGISSDVLKGRPFVCPTKQVCVKNCPTKTSHFKFDNYHANRVCTYDVRDDDSNDEELVKSGECATYIIASKPLFGRCIPEHLQNLASSLIEAPDTNGTNKTIYDTSGLPLNGSKLDQGVKYLVDILNLKEIASFLVEDFTTSWQYILIALGFAAIISFVWIVLMRWFAKPLVWLAIILFIVLLAIVSGLSFFEFIQLRSKNDNQILSEFKFVADANYYRSLPITWLVIAIISTLFLIISVLILLALFKRLRIALAVLQEASKAVGYNFFSLFWPFIPFLLQIGIFAYWAVVAVYLATAGKPIYRVSFNETLDNSSNTHVGEICDRSTWNSSGGMNGDCVFWEYGYDPQINLDSVLNGTGRHFKSFISFVNQNQWLPQLYSAFMLFWLTAFIVGFGELVLAGVYARYYWDRERFGVPCSSLFSSLIRALVFHMGTIAFGSLIIAIVKVIRTILEYFEKKVKDKTGKVAKCLFCCCRCCLLCLEKFLKFLNRNAYIITAIYGSGFLTSARRAFGIIISNPLRLLVIDKTCDFLIFLGKLCITAGIGILAFFFFTHRIAQAANYVPELHYYFIPLLLIILGTYIVASCFFSVYSMAVDTLFICALEDMKMKDDNPNHHVMMSKGLRRVFRVKKDK
;
A
#
# COMPACT_ATOMS: atom_id res chain seq x y z
N MET A 1 64.70 -31.37 -42.61
CA MET A 1 64.37 -30.07 -43.26
C MET A 1 62.87 -30.02 -43.54
N SER A 2 62.21 -28.97 -43.05
CA SER A 2 61.14 -28.18 -43.70
C SER A 2 60.04 -28.83 -44.58
N SER A 3 58.79 -28.62 -44.12
CA SER A 3 57.65 -27.98 -44.84
C SER A 3 56.65 -28.77 -45.74
N HIS A 4 55.39 -28.69 -45.26
CA HIS A 4 54.10 -28.35 -45.91
C HIS A 4 53.27 -29.22 -46.88
N ARG A 5 51.96 -29.22 -46.54
CA ARG A 5 50.69 -29.22 -47.31
C ARG A 5 50.30 -30.46 -48.14
N HIS A 6 49.18 -31.10 -47.78
CA HIS A 6 47.85 -30.90 -48.42
C HIS A 6 46.68 -31.65 -47.72
N ARG A 7 45.51 -31.00 -47.78
CA ARG A 7 44.08 -31.38 -47.53
C ARG A 7 43.64 -32.86 -47.40
N LYS A 8 42.70 -33.10 -46.46
CA LYS A 8 41.46 -33.94 -46.56
C LYS A 8 40.50 -33.51 -45.43
N VAL A 9 39.34 -32.89 -45.70
CA VAL A 9 37.99 -33.46 -45.90
C VAL A 9 37.62 -34.53 -44.86
N SER A 10 36.70 -34.19 -43.93
CA SER A 10 35.98 -35.17 -43.11
C SER A 10 34.53 -34.73 -42.86
N SER A 11 33.65 -35.46 -43.55
CA SER A 11 32.22 -35.71 -43.38
C SER A 11 31.43 -34.98 -42.30
N MET A 12 30.42 -34.26 -42.81
CA MET A 12 29.18 -33.86 -42.18
C MET A 12 28.31 -35.11 -41.94
N THR A 13 28.09 -35.50 -40.69
CA THR A 13 27.04 -36.44 -40.30
C THR A 13 25.97 -35.68 -39.53
N THR A 14 24.87 -35.39 -40.21
CA THR A 14 23.60 -34.96 -39.63
C THR A 14 22.91 -36.17 -38.98
N SER A 15 22.61 -36.08 -37.68
CA SER A 15 21.60 -36.90 -37.01
C SER A 15 20.66 -36.01 -36.18
N PRO A 16 19.40 -36.42 -35.98
CA PRO A 16 18.27 -35.49 -35.87
C PRO A 16 17.87 -35.17 -34.42
N SER A 17 17.53 -33.90 -34.21
CA SER A 17 16.41 -33.38 -33.39
C SER A 17 15.81 -34.23 -32.24
N SER A 18 16.59 -34.60 -31.22
CA SER A 18 16.05 -34.92 -29.90
C SER A 18 16.99 -34.45 -28.79
N ASP A 19 16.44 -33.76 -27.79
CA ASP A 19 17.03 -33.43 -26.49
C ASP A 19 17.94 -32.21 -26.31
N LYS A 20 17.43 -31.01 -26.65
CA LYS A 20 17.93 -29.74 -26.04
C LYS A 20 17.51 -29.54 -24.58
N LYS A 21 16.54 -30.29 -24.04
CA LYS A 21 16.06 -30.13 -22.65
C LYS A 21 16.98 -30.79 -21.62
N THR A 22 17.75 -31.80 -22.02
CA THR A 22 18.55 -32.64 -21.13
C THR A 22 19.95 -32.08 -20.88
N GLU A 23 20.47 -31.26 -21.80
CA GLU A 23 21.81 -30.64 -21.70
C GLU A 23 21.90 -29.46 -20.71
N TYR A 24 20.76 -28.83 -20.37
CA TYR A 24 20.73 -27.74 -19.37
C TYR A 24 20.91 -28.23 -17.93
N VAL A 25 20.74 -29.52 -17.67
CA VAL A 25 20.73 -30.07 -16.30
C VAL A 25 22.15 -30.33 -15.78
N THR A 26 23.15 -30.49 -16.67
CA THR A 26 24.51 -30.95 -16.33
C THR A 26 25.64 -29.93 -16.51
N SER A 27 25.34 -28.70 -16.98
CA SER A 27 26.39 -27.69 -17.18
C SER A 27 26.89 -27.06 -15.87
N ALA A 28 28.21 -26.92 -15.72
CA ALA A 28 28.81 -26.25 -14.57
C ALA A 28 28.37 -24.76 -14.47
N PRO A 29 28.13 -24.20 -13.27
CA PRO A 29 27.65 -22.81 -13.08
C PRO A 29 28.54 -21.74 -13.72
N LYS A 30 29.86 -21.94 -13.67
CA LYS A 30 30.83 -21.03 -14.30
C LYS A 30 30.67 -21.02 -15.83
N GLU A 31 30.39 -22.16 -16.43
CA GLU A 31 30.13 -22.26 -17.86
C GLU A 31 28.77 -21.68 -18.23
N SER A 32 27.72 -21.99 -17.46
CA SER A 32 26.38 -21.48 -17.74
C SER A 32 26.32 -19.95 -17.68
N LEU A 33 27.08 -19.31 -16.79
CA LEU A 33 27.26 -17.86 -16.75
C LEU A 33 28.00 -17.28 -17.96
N ARG A 34 28.88 -18.07 -18.60
CA ARG A 34 29.70 -17.66 -19.77
C ARG A 34 29.03 -17.97 -21.11
N ARG A 35 28.07 -18.90 -21.15
CA ARG A 35 27.32 -19.26 -22.36
C ARG A 35 26.42 -18.10 -22.81
N LYS A 36 26.19 -17.99 -24.13
CA LYS A 36 25.18 -17.08 -24.68
C LYS A 36 23.80 -17.49 -24.15
N ARG A 37 23.08 -16.54 -23.55
CA ARG A 37 21.73 -16.76 -23.00
C ARG A 37 20.70 -16.81 -24.14
N SER A 38 19.61 -17.53 -23.91
CA SER A 38 18.42 -17.57 -24.74
C SER A 38 17.23 -17.03 -23.96
N CYS A 39 16.22 -16.50 -24.65
CA CYS A 39 15.00 -16.01 -24.00
C CYS A 39 14.28 -17.16 -23.27
N THR A 40 13.85 -16.90 -22.03
CA THR A 40 13.13 -17.86 -21.19
C THR A 40 11.65 -17.48 -21.08
N ASP A 41 10.80 -18.50 -21.00
CA ASP A 41 9.34 -18.37 -20.80
C ASP A 41 8.67 -17.38 -21.77
N ILE A 42 8.98 -17.49 -23.07
CA ILE A 42 8.48 -16.60 -24.14
C ILE A 42 6.96 -16.43 -24.13
N PRO A 43 6.12 -17.48 -23.94
CA PRO A 43 4.67 -17.31 -23.90
C PRO A 43 4.21 -16.38 -22.77
N CYS A 44 4.85 -16.45 -21.59
CA CYS A 44 4.55 -15.58 -20.47
C CYS A 44 5.00 -14.14 -20.73
N CYS A 45 6.11 -13.95 -21.45
CA CYS A 45 6.54 -12.63 -21.91
C CYS A 45 5.51 -12.00 -22.87
N VAL A 46 5.06 -12.76 -23.88
CA VAL A 46 4.03 -12.30 -24.83
C VAL A 46 2.73 -11.96 -24.12
N LEU A 47 2.27 -12.82 -23.21
CA LEU A 47 1.08 -12.56 -22.39
C LEU A 47 1.21 -11.26 -21.59
N PHE A 48 2.36 -11.05 -20.94
CA PHE A 48 2.62 -9.85 -20.16
C PHE A 48 2.61 -8.57 -21.02
N LEU A 49 3.20 -8.61 -22.21
CA LEU A 49 3.18 -7.48 -23.15
C LEU A 49 1.77 -7.19 -23.67
N ILE A 50 0.95 -8.21 -23.94
CA ILE A 50 -0.46 -8.04 -24.31
C ILE A 50 -1.23 -7.33 -23.18
N PHE A 51 -1.04 -7.75 -21.92
CA PHE A 51 -1.68 -7.10 -20.79
C PHE A 51 -1.18 -5.66 -20.59
N ILE A 52 0.10 -5.36 -20.80
CA ILE A 52 0.58 -3.97 -20.77
C ILE A 52 -0.11 -3.15 -21.88
N ALA A 53 -0.18 -3.68 -23.10
CA ALA A 53 -0.82 -2.99 -24.22
C ALA A 53 -2.30 -2.71 -23.94
N CYS A 54 -3.05 -3.69 -23.41
CA CYS A 54 -4.43 -3.51 -23.00
C CYS A 54 -4.59 -2.45 -21.88
N PHE A 55 -3.65 -2.39 -20.93
CA PHE A 55 -3.67 -1.36 -19.89
C PHE A 55 -3.41 0.04 -20.44
N VAL A 56 -2.50 0.18 -21.40
CA VAL A 56 -2.28 1.45 -22.11
C VAL A 56 -3.52 1.87 -22.90
N ILE A 57 -4.14 0.95 -23.64
CA ILE A 57 -5.39 1.23 -24.38
C ILE A 57 -6.50 1.68 -23.44
N LEU A 58 -6.66 0.99 -22.30
CA LEU A 58 -7.63 1.38 -21.28
C LEU A 58 -7.34 2.76 -20.69
N SER A 59 -6.07 3.09 -20.50
CA SER A 59 -5.64 4.39 -19.98
C SER A 59 -5.93 5.52 -20.97
N ILE A 60 -5.71 5.29 -22.27
CA ILE A 60 -6.07 6.24 -23.32
C ILE A 60 -7.59 6.47 -23.32
N PHE A 61 -8.39 5.41 -23.24
CA PHE A 61 -9.85 5.54 -23.11
C PHE A 61 -10.23 6.36 -21.86
N ALA A 62 -9.64 6.07 -20.71
CA ALA A 62 -9.88 6.79 -19.47
C ALA A 62 -9.55 8.29 -19.61
N PHE A 63 -8.48 8.65 -20.31
CA PHE A 63 -8.09 10.06 -20.50
C PHE A 63 -8.96 10.80 -21.50
N ILE A 64 -9.60 10.10 -22.45
CA ILE A 64 -10.53 10.72 -23.39
C ILE A 64 -11.88 10.99 -22.72
N GLU A 65 -12.36 10.04 -21.90
CA GLU A 65 -13.72 10.07 -21.36
C GLU A 65 -13.83 10.53 -19.91
N GLY A 66 -12.74 10.48 -19.15
CA GLY A 66 -12.71 10.87 -17.76
C GLY A 66 -12.40 12.36 -17.59
N ASP A 67 -13.18 13.04 -16.74
CA ASP A 67 -12.85 14.38 -16.29
C ASP A 67 -12.52 14.37 -14.79
N PRO A 68 -11.24 14.50 -14.38
CA PRO A 68 -10.86 14.50 -12.97
C PRO A 68 -11.41 15.70 -12.21
N LYS A 69 -11.85 16.77 -12.90
CA LYS A 69 -12.45 17.95 -12.25
C LYS A 69 -13.75 17.60 -11.52
N GLN A 70 -14.46 16.56 -11.94
CA GLN A 70 -15.68 16.08 -11.26
C GLN A 70 -15.43 15.65 -9.80
N LEU A 71 -14.19 15.29 -9.44
CA LEU A 71 -13.81 14.95 -8.06
C LEU A 71 -13.36 16.15 -7.24
N LEU A 72 -12.88 17.20 -7.90
CA LEU A 72 -12.33 18.41 -7.26
C LEU A 72 -13.39 19.49 -7.07
N HIS A 73 -14.29 19.64 -8.06
CA HIS A 73 -15.31 20.67 -8.11
C HIS A 73 -16.66 20.08 -7.70
N PRO A 74 -17.46 20.80 -6.89
CA PRO A 74 -18.84 20.42 -6.65
C PRO A 74 -19.67 20.59 -7.92
N THR A 75 -20.70 19.76 -8.03
CA THR A 75 -21.71 19.84 -9.08
C THR A 75 -22.98 20.46 -8.51
N ASP A 76 -23.60 21.35 -9.27
CA ASP A 76 -24.89 21.93 -8.93
C ASP A 76 -26.06 20.99 -9.25
N SER A 77 -27.30 21.44 -9.00
CA SER A 77 -28.51 20.66 -9.31
C SER A 77 -28.70 20.40 -10.81
N ASP A 78 -27.95 21.09 -11.66
CA ASP A 78 -28.08 21.01 -13.12
C ASP A 78 -27.02 20.12 -13.75
N GLY A 79 -26.13 19.55 -12.94
CA GLY A 79 -25.03 18.73 -13.43
C GLY A 79 -23.84 19.57 -13.90
N GLU A 80 -23.81 20.87 -13.64
CA GLU A 80 -22.70 21.75 -14.02
C GLU A 80 -21.69 21.88 -12.87
N LEU A 81 -20.40 22.03 -13.22
CA LEU A 81 -19.31 22.11 -12.26
C LEU A 81 -19.07 23.56 -11.80
N CYS A 82 -19.14 23.81 -10.49
CA CYS A 82 -18.81 25.13 -9.95
C CYS A 82 -17.33 25.46 -10.10
N GLY A 83 -16.99 26.65 -10.60
CA GLY A 83 -15.62 27.09 -10.82
C GLY A 83 -14.96 26.54 -12.08
N SER A 84 -15.74 25.98 -13.01
CA SER A 84 -15.30 25.51 -14.33
C SER A 84 -16.37 25.77 -15.38
N GLY A 85 -15.97 25.88 -16.67
CA GLY A 85 -16.92 26.08 -17.77
C GLY A 85 -17.72 27.38 -17.65
N GLN A 86 -19.06 27.28 -17.70
CA GLN A 86 -19.98 28.42 -17.62
C GLN A 86 -19.99 29.09 -16.24
N HIS A 87 -19.59 28.37 -15.19
CA HIS A 87 -19.57 28.86 -13.81
C HIS A 87 -18.14 29.12 -13.30
N ALA A 88 -17.21 29.48 -14.19
CA ALA A 88 -15.82 29.77 -13.84
C ALA A 88 -15.67 30.90 -12.80
N ASP A 89 -16.58 31.87 -12.79
CA ASP A 89 -16.63 32.97 -11.83
C ASP A 89 -17.33 32.61 -10.50
N ARG A 90 -17.93 31.42 -10.41
CA ARG A 90 -18.71 30.94 -9.27
C ARG A 90 -18.16 29.60 -8.73
N PRO A 91 -17.08 29.63 -7.92
CA PRO A 91 -16.38 28.42 -7.49
C PRO A 91 -17.03 27.68 -6.31
N TYR A 92 -18.04 28.27 -5.64
CA TYR A 92 -18.61 27.71 -4.42
C TYR A 92 -20.03 27.20 -4.63
N LEU A 93 -20.37 26.02 -4.11
CA LEU A 93 -21.72 25.49 -4.13
C LEU A 93 -22.48 25.86 -2.86
N TYR A 94 -23.67 26.44 -3.03
CA TYR A 94 -24.60 26.78 -1.97
C TYR A 94 -25.80 25.81 -1.95
N PHE A 95 -26.26 25.43 -0.76
CA PHE A 95 -27.42 24.56 -0.56
C PHE A 95 -28.62 25.38 -0.10
N PHE A 96 -29.76 25.24 -0.78
CA PHE A 96 -30.97 26.03 -0.46
C PHE A 96 -31.54 25.69 0.91
N ASP A 97 -31.42 24.45 1.36
CA ASP A 97 -31.96 24.00 2.65
C ASP A 97 -31.05 22.97 3.31
N TRP A 98 -30.29 23.42 4.31
CA TRP A 98 -29.41 22.57 5.10
C TRP A 98 -30.18 21.57 5.97
N THR A 99 -31.43 21.86 6.37
CA THR A 99 -32.20 20.95 7.22
C THR A 99 -32.55 19.65 6.50
N LYS A 100 -32.84 19.70 5.19
CA LYS A 100 -33.07 18.52 4.34
C LYS A 100 -31.83 17.66 4.20
N CYS A 101 -30.65 18.28 4.09
CA CYS A 101 -29.36 17.59 4.10
C CYS A 101 -29.10 16.91 5.45
N ILE A 102 -29.27 17.61 6.58
CA ILE A 102 -28.98 17.06 7.92
C ILE A 102 -29.94 15.92 8.29
N LYS A 103 -31.22 16.00 7.89
CA LYS A 103 -32.19 14.89 8.00
C LYS A 103 -31.73 13.64 7.25
N ALA A 104 -31.17 13.80 6.04
CA ALA A 104 -30.64 12.69 5.25
C ALA A 104 -29.46 11.98 5.95
N PHE A 105 -28.64 12.69 6.75
CA PHE A 105 -27.56 12.07 7.53
C PHE A 105 -28.08 11.14 8.66
N GLY A 106 -29.24 11.45 9.26
CA GLY A 106 -29.82 10.66 10.34
C GLY A 106 -30.67 9.45 9.90
N ILE A 107 -31.01 9.37 8.62
CA ILE A 107 -31.98 8.39 8.08
C ILE A 107 -31.40 7.56 6.91
N SER A 108 -30.37 8.02 6.19
CA SER A 108 -29.89 7.28 5.03
C SER A 108 -28.89 6.16 5.41
N SER A 109 -29.37 4.93 5.28
CA SER A 109 -28.56 3.71 5.18
C SER A 109 -27.59 3.70 3.98
N ASP A 110 -27.54 4.77 3.20
CA ASP A 110 -26.90 4.85 1.88
C ASP A 110 -25.43 5.25 1.95
N VAL A 111 -25.00 6.00 2.97
CA VAL A 111 -23.58 6.26 3.27
C VAL A 111 -22.87 4.94 3.65
N LEU A 112 -23.52 4.05 4.40
CA LEU A 112 -23.03 2.70 4.73
C LEU A 112 -23.08 1.73 3.52
N LYS A 113 -23.91 2.02 2.51
CA LYS A 113 -24.02 1.23 1.28
C LYS A 113 -23.09 1.68 0.16
N GLY A 114 -22.46 2.85 0.28
CA GLY A 114 -21.46 3.34 -0.68
C GLY A 114 -22.08 4.04 -1.90
N ARG A 115 -23.27 4.63 -1.75
CA ARG A 115 -23.87 5.49 -2.78
C ARG A 115 -23.42 6.95 -2.58
N PRO A 116 -23.25 7.74 -3.66
CA PRO A 116 -22.93 9.17 -3.53
C PRO A 116 -23.99 9.88 -2.69
N PHE A 117 -23.54 10.74 -1.79
CA PHE A 117 -24.40 11.55 -0.92
C PHE A 117 -25.15 12.57 -1.79
N VAL A 118 -26.45 12.35 -2.01
CA VAL A 118 -27.32 13.29 -2.72
C VAL A 118 -28.18 14.00 -1.67
N CYS A 119 -27.88 15.27 -1.41
CA CYS A 119 -28.78 16.14 -0.66
C CYS A 119 -30.03 16.40 -1.50
N PRO A 120 -31.25 16.14 -0.99
CA PRO A 120 -32.50 16.44 -1.70
C PRO A 120 -32.85 17.93 -1.55
N THR A 121 -31.95 18.81 -2.00
CA THR A 121 -32.16 20.26 -2.02
C THR A 121 -31.53 20.87 -3.27
N LYS A 122 -32.09 21.98 -3.75
CA LYS A 122 -31.56 22.73 -4.89
C LYS A 122 -30.19 23.28 -4.49
N GLN A 123 -29.23 23.13 -5.39
CA GLN A 123 -27.82 23.48 -5.20
C GLN A 123 -27.41 24.37 -6.36
N VAL A 124 -26.77 25.50 -6.07
CA VAL A 124 -26.36 26.48 -7.10
C VAL A 124 -24.93 26.95 -6.83
N CYS A 125 -24.21 27.29 -7.89
CA CYS A 125 -22.89 27.88 -7.80
C CYS A 125 -22.99 29.39 -7.49
N VAL A 126 -22.20 29.85 -6.52
CA VAL A 126 -22.11 31.24 -6.07
C VAL A 126 -20.66 31.73 -6.10
N LYS A 127 -20.49 33.03 -6.31
CA LYS A 127 -19.17 33.69 -6.38
C LYS A 127 -18.47 33.75 -5.03
N ASN A 128 -19.21 34.09 -3.97
CA ASN A 128 -18.74 34.15 -2.60
C ASN A 128 -19.77 33.49 -1.69
N CYS A 129 -19.32 32.81 -0.64
CA CYS A 129 -20.24 32.31 0.37
C CYS A 129 -20.87 33.45 1.16
N PRO A 130 -22.18 33.39 1.49
CA PRO A 130 -22.86 34.43 2.24
C PRO A 130 -22.22 34.65 3.60
N THR A 131 -21.99 35.90 4.01
CA THR A 131 -21.41 36.25 5.31
C THR A 131 -22.45 36.66 6.35
N LYS A 132 -23.71 36.83 5.94
CA LYS A 132 -24.83 37.24 6.80
C LYS A 132 -25.97 36.24 6.67
N THR A 133 -26.70 36.06 7.76
CA THR A 133 -27.92 35.24 7.79
C THR A 133 -29.13 36.15 7.53
N SER A 134 -30.04 35.74 6.66
CA SER A 134 -31.25 36.51 6.33
C SER A 134 -32.42 35.62 5.93
N HIS A 135 -33.63 35.94 6.40
CA HIS A 135 -34.86 35.24 6.06
C HIS A 135 -35.78 36.10 5.18
N PHE A 136 -36.42 35.49 4.18
CA PHE A 136 -37.18 36.22 3.15
C PHE A 136 -38.32 37.12 3.68
N LYS A 137 -38.92 36.77 4.83
CA LYS A 137 -40.02 37.54 5.45
C LYS A 137 -39.60 38.65 6.41
N PHE A 138 -38.38 38.61 6.95
CA PHE A 138 -38.02 39.39 8.13
C PHE A 138 -36.81 40.30 7.94
N ASP A 139 -35.98 40.02 6.93
CA ASP A 139 -34.71 40.72 6.71
C ASP A 139 -34.64 41.38 5.32
N ASN A 140 -33.61 42.18 5.09
CA ASN A 140 -33.28 42.71 3.76
C ASN A 140 -32.75 41.59 2.83
N TYR A 141 -33.66 40.69 2.46
CA TYR A 141 -33.41 39.45 1.73
C TYR A 141 -33.01 39.71 0.27
N HIS A 142 -33.70 40.65 -0.39
CA HIS A 142 -33.46 40.98 -1.81
C HIS A 142 -31.99 41.30 -2.11
N ALA A 143 -31.27 41.96 -1.19
CA ALA A 143 -29.88 42.37 -1.40
C ALA A 143 -28.87 41.21 -1.35
N ASN A 144 -29.22 40.08 -0.73
CA ASN A 144 -28.31 38.93 -0.56
C ASN A 144 -28.91 37.61 -1.03
N ARG A 145 -30.06 37.63 -1.71
CA ARG A 145 -30.81 36.44 -2.14
C ARG A 145 -29.92 35.49 -2.96
N VAL A 146 -30.11 34.19 -2.73
CA VAL A 146 -29.45 33.14 -3.53
C VAL A 146 -30.53 32.42 -4.31
N CYS A 147 -30.48 32.55 -5.63
CA CYS A 147 -31.46 32.03 -6.57
C CYS A 147 -30.79 31.19 -7.67
N THR A 148 -31.61 30.51 -8.46
CA THR A 148 -31.19 29.85 -9.70
C THR A 148 -30.72 30.83 -10.76
N TYR A 149 -30.02 30.32 -11.77
CA TYR A 149 -29.41 31.15 -12.81
C TYR A 149 -30.41 31.86 -13.73
N ASP A 150 -31.66 31.39 -13.78
CA ASP A 150 -32.71 31.92 -14.65
C ASP A 150 -33.42 33.17 -14.07
N VAL A 151 -33.22 33.46 -12.79
CA VAL A 151 -33.84 34.60 -12.08
C VAL A 151 -33.01 35.87 -12.31
N ARG A 152 -33.65 36.97 -12.71
CA ARG A 152 -32.97 38.26 -12.93
C ARG A 152 -33.01 39.12 -11.66
N ASP A 153 -32.00 39.99 -11.51
CA ASP A 153 -31.93 40.89 -10.35
C ASP A 153 -33.11 41.89 -10.28
N ASP A 154 -33.80 42.14 -11.40
CA ASP A 154 -34.96 43.04 -11.50
C ASP A 154 -36.31 42.36 -11.13
N ASP A 155 -36.33 41.05 -10.86
CA ASP A 155 -37.56 40.35 -10.46
C ASP A 155 -37.95 40.76 -9.03
N SER A 156 -39.12 41.38 -8.89
CA SER A 156 -39.48 42.18 -7.71
C SER A 156 -40.28 41.43 -6.63
N ASN A 157 -40.68 40.18 -6.85
CA ASN A 157 -41.53 39.43 -5.91
C ASN A 157 -40.82 38.24 -5.27
N ASP A 158 -40.01 38.52 -4.23
CA ASP A 158 -39.24 37.50 -3.51
C ASP A 158 -40.11 36.39 -2.91
N GLU A 159 -41.35 36.68 -2.49
CA GLU A 159 -42.25 35.67 -1.91
C GLU A 159 -42.73 34.63 -2.94
N GLU A 160 -42.92 35.04 -4.18
CA GLU A 160 -43.30 34.15 -5.28
C GLU A 160 -42.12 33.29 -5.73
N LEU A 161 -40.92 33.87 -5.82
CA LEU A 161 -39.68 33.16 -6.17
C LEU A 161 -39.27 32.12 -5.10
N VAL A 162 -39.54 32.39 -3.83
CA VAL A 162 -39.32 31.42 -2.73
C VAL A 162 -40.38 30.32 -2.76
N LYS A 163 -41.65 30.64 -3.05
CA LYS A 163 -42.74 29.65 -3.16
C LYS A 163 -42.59 28.73 -4.38
N SER A 164 -42.06 29.25 -5.49
CA SER A 164 -41.74 28.46 -6.69
C SER A 164 -40.48 27.62 -6.54
N GLY A 165 -39.69 27.83 -5.48
CA GLY A 165 -38.44 27.10 -5.25
C GLY A 165 -37.27 27.56 -6.13
N GLU A 166 -37.35 28.75 -6.71
CA GLU A 166 -36.27 29.36 -7.49
C GLU A 166 -35.25 30.10 -6.62
N CYS A 167 -35.66 30.57 -5.43
CA CYS A 167 -34.77 31.16 -4.45
C CYS A 167 -34.81 30.45 -3.09
N ALA A 168 -33.70 30.49 -2.35
CA ALA A 168 -33.57 29.86 -1.04
C ALA A 168 -34.39 30.60 0.04
N THR A 169 -35.24 29.88 0.78
CA THR A 169 -36.10 30.46 1.85
C THR A 169 -35.34 31.26 2.90
N TYR A 170 -34.12 30.82 3.23
CA TYR A 170 -33.26 31.47 4.19
C TYR A 170 -31.80 31.37 3.74
N ILE A 171 -31.00 32.36 4.12
CA ILE A 171 -29.57 32.40 3.86
C ILE A 171 -28.84 32.28 5.18
N ILE A 172 -27.80 31.45 5.23
CA ILE A 172 -26.98 31.25 6.44
C ILE A 172 -25.56 31.73 6.19
N ALA A 173 -25.02 32.50 7.14
CA ALA A 173 -23.61 32.87 7.17
C ALA A 173 -22.69 31.62 7.12
N SER A 174 -21.87 31.55 6.09
CA SER A 174 -21.13 30.35 5.69
C SER A 174 -19.70 30.67 5.27
N LYS A 175 -18.80 29.72 5.49
CA LYS A 175 -17.40 29.77 5.04
C LYS A 175 -17.16 28.75 3.91
N PRO A 176 -16.30 29.08 2.94
CA PRO A 176 -15.96 28.15 1.86
C PRO A 176 -15.10 26.97 2.35
N LEU A 177 -15.54 25.74 2.09
CA LEU A 177 -14.84 24.50 2.38
C LEU A 177 -15.00 23.49 1.23
N PHE A 178 -13.89 23.02 0.63
CA PHE A 178 -13.91 22.10 -0.53
C PHE A 178 -14.84 22.55 -1.67
N GLY A 179 -14.85 23.86 -1.96
CA GLY A 179 -15.75 24.44 -2.96
C GLY A 179 -17.23 24.48 -2.55
N ARG A 180 -17.58 24.29 -1.27
CA ARG A 180 -18.96 24.34 -0.77
C ARG A 180 -19.10 25.39 0.33
N CYS A 181 -20.25 26.04 0.43
CA CYS A 181 -20.54 27.01 1.49
C CYS A 181 -21.09 26.32 2.72
N ILE A 182 -20.25 26.13 3.73
CA ILE A 182 -20.61 25.43 4.99
C ILE A 182 -20.94 26.48 6.06
N PRO A 183 -22.06 26.37 6.79
CA PRO A 183 -22.41 27.27 7.87
C PRO A 183 -21.31 27.41 8.92
N GLU A 184 -21.03 28.66 9.35
CA GLU A 184 -19.92 28.97 10.27
C GLU A 184 -20.10 28.37 11.67
N HIS A 185 -21.35 28.26 12.13
CA HIS A 185 -21.70 27.71 13.44
C HIS A 185 -22.61 26.49 13.31
N LEU A 186 -22.07 25.40 12.75
CA LEU A 186 -22.84 24.17 12.55
C LEU A 186 -23.33 23.56 13.88
N GLN A 187 -22.55 23.70 14.97
CA GLN A 187 -22.94 23.30 16.33
C GLN A 187 -24.17 24.06 16.83
N ASN A 188 -24.22 25.37 16.54
CA ASN A 188 -25.36 26.20 16.93
C ASN A 188 -26.56 25.97 16.02
N LEU A 189 -26.39 25.48 14.79
CA LEU A 189 -27.53 25.18 13.92
C LEU A 189 -28.40 24.06 14.52
N ALA A 190 -27.79 23.02 15.09
CA ALA A 190 -28.53 21.96 15.76
C ALA A 190 -29.25 22.46 17.02
N SER A 191 -28.59 23.27 17.85
CA SER A 191 -29.22 23.83 19.06
C SER A 191 -30.29 24.89 18.74
N SER A 192 -30.08 25.73 17.72
CA SER A 192 -31.08 26.71 17.23
C SER A 192 -32.32 26.05 16.62
N LEU A 193 -32.17 24.84 16.06
CA LEU A 193 -33.29 24.02 15.58
C LEU A 193 -33.98 23.24 16.71
N ILE A 194 -33.41 23.20 17.91
CA ILE A 194 -34.01 22.55 19.10
C ILE A 194 -34.64 23.62 20.01
N GLU A 195 -34.12 24.85 19.98
CA GLU A 195 -34.52 25.96 20.84
C GLU A 195 -34.80 27.22 20.00
N ALA A 196 -35.90 27.24 19.26
CA ALA A 196 -36.50 28.49 18.83
C ALA A 196 -37.58 28.87 19.86
N PRO A 197 -37.33 29.78 20.81
CA PRO A 197 -38.37 30.25 21.70
C PRO A 197 -39.19 31.31 20.95
N ASP A 198 -40.49 31.07 20.81
CA ASP A 198 -41.42 32.18 20.68
C ASP A 198 -41.67 32.76 22.09
N THR A 199 -42.06 34.03 22.12
CA THR A 199 -42.43 34.88 23.26
C THR A 199 -43.43 34.29 24.28
N ASN A 200 -43.89 33.04 24.10
CA ASN A 200 -44.83 32.34 24.98
C ASN A 200 -44.41 30.92 25.43
N GLY A 201 -43.13 30.54 25.37
CA GLY A 201 -42.59 29.48 26.25
C GLY A 201 -43.18 28.06 26.11
N THR A 202 -43.50 27.59 24.91
CA THR A 202 -43.79 26.16 24.66
C THR A 202 -42.79 25.57 23.67
N ASN A 203 -42.09 24.50 24.08
CA ASN A 203 -41.11 23.79 23.26
C ASN A 203 -41.82 23.14 22.07
N LYS A 204 -41.72 23.75 20.87
CA LYS A 204 -42.13 23.08 19.63
C LYS A 204 -41.00 22.18 19.15
N THR A 205 -41.26 20.88 19.06
CA THR A 205 -40.51 19.98 18.17
C THR A 205 -40.68 20.49 16.74
N ILE A 206 -39.58 20.81 16.05
CA ILE A 206 -39.63 21.18 14.64
C ILE A 206 -40.12 19.96 13.85
N TYR A 207 -41.17 20.18 13.06
CA TYR A 207 -41.74 19.17 12.18
C TYR A 207 -41.08 19.24 10.80
N ASP A 208 -40.92 18.11 10.15
CA ASP A 208 -40.48 18.00 8.75
C ASP A 208 -41.42 18.75 7.79
N THR A 209 -41.02 18.98 6.53
CA THR A 209 -41.90 19.44 5.45
C THR A 209 -43.08 18.49 5.21
N SER A 210 -42.99 17.25 5.70
CA SER A 210 -44.01 16.21 5.75
C SER A 210 -44.71 16.08 7.11
N GLY A 211 -44.47 16.99 8.06
CA GLY A 211 -45.20 17.08 9.34
C GLY A 211 -44.74 16.14 10.46
N LEU A 212 -43.57 15.51 10.37
CA LEU A 212 -43.03 14.58 11.39
C LEU A 212 -42.05 15.25 12.38
N PRO A 213 -42.13 15.01 13.70
CA PRO A 213 -41.26 15.67 14.69
C PRO A 213 -39.81 15.17 14.61
N LEU A 214 -38.86 16.11 14.55
CA LEU A 214 -37.42 15.84 14.48
C LEU A 214 -36.86 15.39 15.84
N ASN A 215 -36.20 14.22 15.88
CA ASN A 215 -35.56 13.69 17.08
C ASN A 215 -34.11 14.21 17.18
N GLY A 216 -33.84 15.11 18.14
CA GLY A 216 -32.58 15.86 18.26
C GLY A 216 -31.31 15.01 18.45
N SER A 217 -31.44 13.79 18.99
CA SER A 217 -30.31 12.89 19.25
C SER A 217 -29.59 12.38 17.99
N LYS A 218 -30.30 12.26 16.86
CA LYS A 218 -29.70 11.85 15.56
C LYS A 218 -29.11 13.03 14.78
N LEU A 219 -29.62 14.23 15.01
CA LEU A 219 -29.14 15.48 14.42
C LEU A 219 -27.77 15.86 15.00
N ASP A 220 -27.60 15.70 16.31
CA ASP A 220 -26.36 15.99 17.06
C ASP A 220 -25.17 15.15 16.56
N GLN A 221 -25.39 13.87 16.27
CA GLN A 221 -24.33 12.98 15.76
C GLN A 221 -23.83 13.39 14.36
N GLY A 222 -24.73 13.83 13.48
CA GLY A 222 -24.37 14.30 12.13
C GLY A 222 -23.59 15.63 12.14
N VAL A 223 -23.98 16.55 13.04
CA VAL A 223 -23.29 17.82 13.24
C VAL A 223 -21.91 17.64 13.85
N LYS A 224 -21.77 16.75 14.85
CA LYS A 224 -20.48 16.43 15.47
C LYS A 224 -19.46 15.90 14.44
N TYR A 225 -19.90 15.02 13.54
CA TYR A 225 -19.04 14.48 12.49
C TYR A 225 -18.50 15.56 11.53
N LEU A 226 -19.34 16.53 11.16
CA LEU A 226 -18.93 17.64 10.29
C LEU A 226 -17.94 18.60 10.98
N VAL A 227 -18.13 18.85 12.28
CA VAL A 227 -17.18 19.65 13.09
C VAL A 227 -15.82 18.98 13.17
N ASP A 228 -15.78 17.65 13.39
CA ASP A 228 -14.52 16.92 13.45
C ASP A 228 -13.73 17.01 12.13
N ILE A 229 -14.43 16.96 10.98
CA ILE A 229 -13.81 17.15 9.65
C ILE A 229 -13.24 18.57 9.48
N LEU A 230 -13.95 19.59 9.97
CA LEU A 230 -13.50 20.98 9.89
C LEU A 230 -12.21 21.21 10.69
N ASN A 231 -12.15 20.68 11.91
CA ASN A 231 -10.96 20.77 12.77
C ASN A 231 -9.75 20.06 12.16
N LEU A 232 -9.96 18.94 11.45
CA LEU A 232 -8.89 18.23 10.73
C LEU A 232 -8.24 19.09 9.64
N LYS A 233 -8.98 20.02 9.00
CA LYS A 233 -8.42 20.92 7.97
C LYS A 233 -7.45 21.94 8.56
N GLU A 234 -7.78 22.54 9.69
CA GLU A 234 -6.92 23.53 10.35
C GLU A 234 -5.58 22.91 10.77
N ILE A 235 -5.64 21.68 11.31
CA ILE A 235 -4.44 20.88 11.56
C ILE A 235 -3.66 20.65 10.26
N ALA A 236 -4.34 20.25 9.18
CA ALA A 236 -3.68 19.98 7.90
C ALA A 236 -2.96 21.19 7.30
N SER A 237 -3.48 22.42 7.45
CA SER A 237 -2.76 23.62 7.00
C SER A 237 -1.43 23.83 7.72
N PHE A 238 -1.40 23.68 9.05
CA PHE A 238 -0.16 23.79 9.82
C PHE A 238 0.85 22.69 9.45
N LEU A 239 0.36 21.47 9.17
CA LEU A 239 1.23 20.37 8.69
C LEU A 239 1.93 20.69 7.37
N VAL A 240 1.20 21.32 6.44
CA VAL A 240 1.76 21.69 5.13
C VAL A 240 2.80 22.79 5.29
N GLU A 241 2.51 23.81 6.09
CA GLU A 241 3.45 24.89 6.37
C GLU A 241 4.75 24.37 6.99
N ASP A 242 4.64 23.57 8.06
CA ASP A 242 5.79 22.96 8.74
C ASP A 242 6.61 22.08 7.79
N PHE A 243 5.98 21.34 6.89
CA PHE A 243 6.67 20.55 5.87
C PHE A 243 7.41 21.43 4.86
N THR A 244 6.75 22.47 4.34
CA THR A 244 7.35 23.40 3.35
C THR A 244 8.54 24.18 3.92
N THR A 245 8.57 24.41 5.23
CA THR A 245 9.71 25.05 5.91
C THR A 245 10.84 24.05 6.19
N SER A 246 10.53 22.80 6.50
CA SER A 246 11.51 21.82 7.02
C SER A 246 12.08 20.82 6.00
N TRP A 247 11.56 20.75 4.78
CA TRP A 247 11.90 19.70 3.79
C TRP A 247 13.41 19.53 3.51
N GLN A 248 14.18 20.61 3.51
CA GLN A 248 15.63 20.56 3.25
C GLN A 248 16.36 19.78 4.34
N TYR A 249 16.00 20.02 5.62
CA TYR A 249 16.56 19.30 6.76
C TYR A 249 16.18 17.82 6.74
N ILE A 250 14.96 17.50 6.29
CA ILE A 250 14.52 16.12 6.07
C ILE A 250 15.44 15.45 5.04
N LEU A 251 15.67 16.07 3.89
CA LEU A 251 16.55 15.51 2.85
C LEU A 251 18.00 15.32 3.31
N ILE A 252 18.55 16.30 4.03
CA ILE A 252 19.90 16.21 4.59
C ILE A 252 20.00 15.02 5.57
N ALA A 253 19.04 14.88 6.47
CA ALA A 253 18.99 13.75 7.41
C ALA A 253 18.90 12.39 6.71
N LEU A 254 18.10 12.29 5.64
CA LEU A 254 18.00 11.08 4.82
C LEU A 254 19.30 10.78 4.05
N GLY A 255 20.02 11.81 3.60
CA GLY A 255 21.36 11.67 3.03
C GLY A 255 22.36 11.06 4.02
N PHE A 256 22.38 11.57 5.26
CA PHE A 256 23.19 10.98 6.33
C PHE A 256 22.75 9.55 6.66
N ALA A 257 21.44 9.25 6.67
CA ALA A 257 20.92 7.90 6.85
C ALA A 257 21.46 6.90 5.81
N ALA A 258 21.53 7.31 4.55
CA ALA A 258 22.08 6.49 3.47
C ALA A 258 23.57 6.19 3.69
N ILE A 259 24.37 7.20 4.05
CA ILE A 259 25.80 7.05 4.33
C ILE A 259 26.03 6.13 5.53
N ILE A 260 25.32 6.36 6.64
CA ILE A 260 25.44 5.53 7.85
C ILE A 260 25.00 4.09 7.55
N SER A 261 23.95 3.89 6.76
CA SER A 261 23.50 2.54 6.34
C SER A 261 24.58 1.81 5.55
N PHE A 262 25.27 2.51 4.64
CA PHE A 262 26.40 1.94 3.93
C PHE A 262 27.55 1.56 4.87
N VAL A 263 27.95 2.49 5.73
CA VAL A 263 29.01 2.26 6.72
C VAL A 263 28.65 1.06 7.59
N TRP A 264 27.40 0.95 8.04
CA TRP A 264 26.92 -0.19 8.82
C TRP A 264 27.07 -1.52 8.09
N ILE A 265 26.71 -1.60 6.80
CA ILE A 265 26.90 -2.82 6.00
C ILE A 265 28.37 -3.22 5.90
N VAL A 266 29.28 -2.25 5.79
CA VAL A 266 30.73 -2.52 5.80
C VAL A 266 31.18 -2.96 7.19
N LEU A 267 30.73 -2.28 8.25
CA LEU A 267 31.03 -2.61 9.65
C LEU A 267 30.58 -4.03 10.03
N MET A 268 29.46 -4.51 9.47
CA MET A 268 28.99 -5.89 9.67
C MET A 268 30.04 -6.95 9.33
N ARG A 269 31.03 -6.64 8.48
CA ARG A 269 32.17 -7.52 8.23
C ARG A 269 32.90 -7.94 9.52
N TRP A 270 33.11 -7.00 10.44
CA TRP A 270 33.86 -7.23 11.68
C TRP A 270 32.92 -7.50 12.85
N PHE A 271 31.80 -6.77 12.91
CA PHE A 271 30.93 -6.78 14.07
C PHE A 271 29.85 -7.88 14.04
N ALA A 272 29.49 -8.47 12.89
CA ALA A 272 28.41 -9.47 12.85
C ALA A 272 28.65 -10.68 13.77
N LYS A 273 29.89 -11.17 13.86
CA LYS A 273 30.24 -12.30 14.75
C LYS A 273 30.15 -11.91 16.23
N PRO A 274 30.90 -10.89 16.71
CA PRO A 274 30.77 -10.44 18.10
C PRO A 274 29.34 -10.10 18.49
N LEU A 275 28.59 -9.40 17.62
CA LEU A 275 27.25 -8.91 17.91
C LEU A 275 26.25 -10.06 18.13
N VAL A 276 26.29 -11.09 17.30
CA VAL A 276 25.41 -12.26 17.48
C VAL A 276 25.80 -13.05 18.73
N TRP A 277 27.09 -13.25 18.99
CA TRP A 277 27.53 -13.92 20.21
C TRP A 277 27.16 -13.15 21.47
N LEU A 278 27.35 -11.83 21.46
CA LEU A 278 26.96 -10.95 22.56
C LEU A 278 25.45 -11.03 22.81
N ALA A 279 24.63 -10.97 21.76
CA ALA A 279 23.18 -11.07 21.89
C ALA A 279 22.74 -12.42 22.48
N ILE A 280 23.36 -13.52 22.04
CA ILE A 280 23.10 -14.86 22.58
C ILE A 280 23.50 -14.95 24.05
N ILE A 281 24.69 -14.48 24.41
CA ILE A 281 25.19 -14.50 25.79
C ILE A 281 24.27 -13.65 26.67
N LEU A 282 23.95 -12.43 26.24
CA LEU A 282 23.05 -11.53 26.97
C LEU A 282 21.69 -12.17 27.19
N PHE A 283 21.11 -12.81 26.17
CA PHE A 283 19.83 -13.50 26.27
C PHE A 283 19.86 -14.62 27.32
N ILE A 284 20.90 -15.46 27.32
CA ILE A 284 21.06 -16.54 28.32
C ILE A 284 21.26 -15.96 29.72
N VAL A 285 22.10 -14.93 29.87
CA VAL A 285 22.38 -14.28 31.15
C VAL A 285 21.13 -13.65 31.73
N LEU A 286 20.32 -12.95 30.92
CA LEU A 286 19.06 -12.38 31.36
C LEU A 286 18.07 -13.45 31.84
N LEU A 287 17.94 -14.56 31.12
CA LEU A 287 17.09 -15.67 31.55
C LEU A 287 17.59 -16.31 32.85
N ALA A 288 18.90 -16.45 33.02
CA ALA A 288 19.51 -16.96 34.25
C ALA A 288 19.27 -16.00 35.43
N ILE A 289 19.39 -14.69 35.23
CA ILE A 289 19.07 -13.67 36.24
C ILE A 289 17.59 -13.74 36.62
N VAL A 290 16.67 -13.82 35.65
CA VAL A 290 15.23 -13.92 35.91
C VAL A 290 14.90 -15.17 36.73
N SER A 291 15.48 -16.33 36.36
CA SER A 291 15.31 -17.57 37.13
C SER A 291 15.85 -17.43 38.55
N GLY A 292 17.07 -16.89 38.71
CA GLY A 292 17.71 -16.70 40.01
C GLY A 292 16.96 -15.73 40.93
N LEU A 293 16.56 -14.56 40.41
CA LEU A 293 15.78 -13.57 41.17
C LEU A 293 14.43 -14.13 41.58
N SER A 294 13.75 -14.86 40.70
CA SER A 294 12.46 -15.46 41.00
C SER A 294 12.57 -16.53 42.09
N PHE A 295 13.63 -17.35 42.05
CA PHE A 295 13.88 -18.34 43.08
C PHE A 295 14.27 -17.71 44.43
N PHE A 296 15.05 -16.64 44.40
CA PHE A 296 15.43 -15.90 45.61
C PHE A 296 14.21 -15.27 46.31
N GLU A 297 13.32 -14.61 45.56
CA GLU A 297 12.07 -14.05 46.09
C GLU A 297 11.14 -15.13 46.65
N PHE A 298 11.07 -16.30 46.01
CA PHE A 298 10.34 -17.45 46.55
C PHE A 298 10.84 -17.85 47.94
N ILE A 299 12.16 -17.95 48.13
CA ILE A 299 12.75 -18.31 49.42
C ILE A 299 12.42 -17.25 50.48
N GLN A 300 12.56 -15.97 50.16
CA GLN A 300 12.27 -14.89 51.11
C GLN A 300 10.80 -14.86 51.55
N LEU A 301 9.87 -14.95 50.60
CA LEU A 301 8.43 -14.92 50.90
C LEU A 301 7.98 -16.18 51.63
N ARG A 302 8.56 -17.34 51.31
CA ARG A 302 8.31 -18.57 52.06
C ARG A 302 8.79 -18.45 53.51
N SER A 303 9.99 -17.91 53.73
CA SER A 303 10.55 -17.73 55.08
C SER A 303 9.73 -16.77 55.96
N LYS A 304 8.96 -15.85 55.38
CA LYS A 304 8.13 -14.88 56.13
C LYS A 304 6.71 -15.38 56.41
N ASN A 305 6.17 -16.26 55.57
CA ASN A 305 4.75 -16.63 55.56
C ASN A 305 4.51 -18.15 55.76
N ASP A 306 5.31 -18.82 56.61
CA ASP A 306 5.31 -20.28 56.82
C ASP A 306 3.92 -20.91 57.08
N ASN A 307 2.94 -20.14 57.60
CA ASN A 307 1.62 -20.62 57.99
C ASN A 307 0.49 -20.38 56.96
N GLN A 308 0.76 -19.76 55.81
CA GLN A 308 -0.28 -19.28 54.88
C GLN A 308 -0.39 -20.09 53.57
N ILE A 309 0.09 -21.33 53.57
CA ILE A 309 0.23 -22.19 52.38
C ILE A 309 -1.13 -22.69 51.85
N LEU A 310 -2.21 -22.58 52.62
CA LEU A 310 -3.55 -23.09 52.26
C LEU A 310 -4.64 -22.01 52.25
N SER A 311 -4.32 -20.78 51.81
CA SER A 311 -5.39 -19.83 51.47
C SER A 311 -5.95 -20.18 50.08
N GLU A 312 -7.27 -20.27 49.96
CA GLU A 312 -7.97 -20.52 48.68
C GLU A 312 -7.41 -19.63 47.58
N PHE A 313 -7.04 -20.22 46.43
CA PHE A 313 -6.68 -19.49 45.23
C PHE A 313 -7.89 -18.65 44.77
N LYS A 314 -7.93 -17.38 45.18
CA LYS A 314 -8.92 -16.42 44.68
C LYS A 314 -8.39 -15.78 43.40
N PHE A 315 -9.18 -15.84 42.33
CA PHE A 315 -8.91 -15.04 41.13
C PHE A 315 -9.27 -13.58 41.42
N VAL A 316 -8.26 -12.80 41.81
CA VAL A 316 -8.38 -11.35 42.04
C VAL A 316 -7.56 -10.66 40.96
N ALA A 317 -8.13 -9.68 40.26
CA ALA A 317 -7.43 -8.92 39.22
C ALA A 317 -6.48 -7.83 39.81
N ASP A 318 -5.70 -8.18 40.81
CA ASP A 318 -4.69 -7.29 41.41
C ASP A 318 -3.30 -7.90 41.26
N ALA A 319 -2.43 -7.22 40.50
CA ALA A 319 -1.06 -7.65 40.26
C ALA A 319 -0.21 -7.63 41.54
N ASN A 320 -0.51 -6.74 42.50
CA ASN A 320 0.20 -6.66 43.77
C ASN A 320 -0.08 -7.85 44.68
N TYR A 321 -1.29 -8.43 44.59
CA TYR A 321 -1.67 -9.65 45.28
C TYR A 321 -0.84 -10.85 44.79
N TYR A 322 -0.71 -11.04 43.47
CA TYR A 322 0.09 -12.14 42.94
C TYR A 322 1.59 -11.98 43.23
N ARG A 323 2.09 -10.74 43.34
CA ARG A 323 3.49 -10.44 43.67
C ARG A 323 3.87 -10.81 45.11
N SER A 324 2.94 -10.77 46.06
CA SER A 324 3.19 -11.11 47.46
C SER A 324 3.05 -12.61 47.77
N LEU A 325 2.51 -13.41 46.83
CA LEU A 325 2.36 -14.85 46.97
C LEU A 325 3.66 -15.62 46.64
N PRO A 326 4.19 -16.48 47.54
CA PRO A 326 5.38 -17.27 47.25
C PRO A 326 5.17 -18.27 46.09
N ILE A 327 3.96 -18.80 45.93
CA ILE A 327 3.64 -19.79 44.89
C ILE A 327 3.83 -19.20 43.48
N THR A 328 3.51 -17.91 43.27
CA THR A 328 3.70 -17.22 41.99
C THR A 328 5.16 -17.23 41.54
N TRP A 329 6.07 -16.89 42.46
CA TRP A 329 7.50 -16.84 42.19
C TRP A 329 8.09 -18.23 41.94
N LEU A 330 7.59 -19.27 42.61
CA LEU A 330 7.97 -20.66 42.33
C LEU A 330 7.58 -21.08 40.91
N VAL A 331 6.36 -20.76 40.47
CA VAL A 331 5.88 -21.08 39.11
C VAL A 331 6.73 -20.35 38.05
N ILE A 332 7.01 -19.06 38.25
CA ILE A 332 7.88 -18.28 37.36
C ILE A 332 9.30 -18.86 37.33
N ALA A 333 9.86 -19.26 38.47
CA ALA A 333 11.19 -19.87 38.56
C ALA A 333 11.27 -21.20 37.80
N ILE A 334 10.25 -22.08 37.91
CA ILE A 334 10.20 -23.35 37.18
C ILE A 334 10.11 -23.10 35.68
N ILE A 335 9.18 -22.26 35.23
CA ILE A 335 8.97 -21.96 33.81
C ILE A 335 10.23 -21.34 33.19
N SER A 336 10.82 -20.33 33.84
CA SER A 336 12.02 -19.66 33.34
C SER A 336 13.23 -20.59 33.28
N THR A 337 13.40 -21.49 34.24
CA THR A 337 14.49 -22.48 34.25
C THR A 337 14.34 -23.52 33.14
N LEU A 338 13.13 -24.04 32.92
CA LEU A 338 12.86 -24.94 31.79
C LEU A 338 13.14 -24.25 30.45
N PHE A 339 12.71 -23.00 30.31
CA PHE A 339 12.96 -22.21 29.12
C PHE A 339 14.46 -21.95 28.89
N LEU A 340 15.24 -21.70 29.95
CA LEU A 340 16.69 -21.57 29.90
C LEU A 340 17.35 -22.86 29.39
N ILE A 341 17.00 -24.01 29.96
CA ILE A 341 17.55 -25.32 29.55
C ILE A 341 17.24 -25.59 28.07
N ILE A 342 15.99 -25.40 27.65
CA ILE A 342 15.57 -25.58 26.25
C ILE A 342 16.36 -24.65 25.32
N SER A 343 16.50 -23.38 25.69
CA SER A 343 17.25 -22.38 24.92
C SER A 343 18.72 -22.77 24.75
N VAL A 344 19.37 -23.26 25.82
CA VAL A 344 20.77 -23.73 25.76
C VAL A 344 20.88 -24.98 24.87
N LEU A 345 19.98 -25.95 25.01
CA LEU A 345 19.98 -27.16 24.17
C LEU A 345 19.82 -26.82 22.67
N ILE A 346 18.91 -25.91 22.33
CA ILE A 346 18.73 -25.41 20.96
C ILE A 346 20.00 -24.72 20.46
N LEU A 347 20.62 -23.86 21.27
CA LEU A 347 21.86 -23.18 20.89
C LEU A 347 23.01 -24.16 20.65
N LEU A 348 23.17 -25.18 21.50
CA LEU A 348 24.17 -26.23 21.31
C LEU A 348 23.92 -27.00 20.00
N ALA A 349 22.67 -27.35 19.71
CA ALA A 349 22.29 -28.03 18.47
C ALA A 349 22.55 -27.17 17.22
N LEU A 350 22.28 -25.86 17.30
CA LEU A 350 22.44 -24.94 16.18
C LEU A 350 23.84 -24.33 16.06
N PHE A 351 24.72 -24.48 17.05
CA PHE A 351 26.05 -23.85 17.11
C PHE A 351 26.88 -24.03 15.83
N LYS A 352 26.92 -25.27 15.31
CA LYS A 352 27.65 -25.59 14.07
C LYS A 352 27.04 -24.89 12.85
N ARG A 353 25.70 -24.80 12.80
CA ARG A 353 24.95 -24.14 11.72
C ARG A 353 25.08 -22.62 11.80
N LEU A 354 25.04 -22.05 12.99
CA LEU A 354 25.22 -20.62 13.24
C LEU A 354 26.59 -20.15 12.78
N ARG A 355 27.64 -20.93 13.00
CA ARG A 355 28.98 -20.61 12.51
C ARG A 355 29.04 -20.52 10.98
N ILE A 356 28.33 -21.42 10.28
CA ILE A 356 28.18 -21.38 8.81
C ILE A 356 27.45 -20.10 8.41
N ALA A 357 26.33 -19.78 9.06
CA ALA A 357 25.57 -18.59 8.76
C ALA A 357 26.40 -17.31 8.90
N LEU A 358 27.11 -17.15 10.02
CA LEU A 358 28.00 -16.02 10.27
C LEU A 358 29.12 -15.91 9.23
N ALA A 359 29.58 -17.04 8.67
CA ALA A 359 30.58 -17.01 7.60
C ALA A 359 30.00 -16.53 6.27
N VAL A 360 28.77 -16.93 5.92
CA VAL A 360 28.07 -16.44 4.72
C VAL A 360 27.80 -14.94 4.83
N LEU A 361 27.32 -14.48 5.99
CA LEU A 361 27.07 -13.05 6.25
C LEU A 361 28.32 -12.18 6.04
N GLN A 362 29.48 -12.64 6.53
CA GLN A 362 30.74 -11.95 6.32
C GLN A 362 31.22 -11.96 4.85
N GLU A 363 30.92 -13.02 4.10
CA GLU A 363 31.27 -13.06 2.68
C GLU A 363 30.30 -12.21 1.84
N ALA A 364 29.03 -12.11 2.25
CA ALA A 364 28.05 -11.23 1.64
C ALA A 364 28.42 -9.76 1.80
N SER A 365 28.86 -9.32 2.99
CA SER A 365 29.30 -7.94 3.17
C SER A 365 30.51 -7.58 2.30
N LYS A 366 31.42 -8.53 2.06
CA LYS A 366 32.52 -8.36 1.09
C LYS A 366 32.02 -8.26 -0.35
N ALA A 367 31.05 -9.10 -0.73
CA ALA A 367 30.48 -9.10 -2.08
C ALA A 367 29.76 -7.78 -2.39
N VAL A 368 29.01 -7.26 -1.42
CA VAL A 368 28.32 -5.96 -1.49
C VAL A 368 29.33 -4.80 -1.51
N GLY A 369 30.35 -4.83 -0.64
CA GLY A 369 31.41 -3.81 -0.63
C GLY A 369 32.23 -3.77 -1.92
N TYR A 370 32.47 -4.92 -2.55
CA TYR A 370 33.11 -4.98 -3.87
C TYR A 370 32.21 -4.42 -4.97
N ASN A 371 30.88 -4.62 -4.87
CA ASN A 371 29.89 -4.10 -5.82
C ASN A 371 29.15 -2.90 -5.25
N PHE A 372 29.86 -1.82 -4.94
CA PHE A 372 29.26 -0.63 -4.32
C PHE A 372 28.01 -0.10 -5.05
N PHE A 373 28.02 -0.08 -6.38
CA PHE A 373 26.86 0.36 -7.18
C PHE A 373 25.59 -0.50 -6.97
N SER A 374 25.72 -1.75 -6.51
CA SER A 374 24.55 -2.58 -6.17
C SER A 374 23.74 -2.02 -4.99
N LEU A 375 24.33 -1.17 -4.14
CA LEU A 375 23.64 -0.52 -3.02
C LEU A 375 22.69 0.59 -3.46
N PHE A 376 22.94 1.21 -4.62
CA PHE A 376 22.02 2.18 -5.21
C PHE A 376 20.94 1.53 -6.05
N TRP A 377 21.05 0.21 -6.31
CA TRP A 377 20.06 -0.52 -7.07
C TRP A 377 18.63 -0.33 -6.57
N PRO A 378 18.31 -0.36 -5.25
CA PRO A 378 16.94 -0.20 -4.74
C PRO A 378 16.25 1.10 -5.12
N PHE A 379 16.98 2.17 -5.44
CA PHE A 379 16.38 3.44 -5.88
C PHE A 379 15.67 3.29 -7.23
N ILE A 380 16.22 2.49 -8.15
CA ILE A 380 15.61 2.27 -9.48
C ILE A 380 14.23 1.59 -9.38
N PRO A 381 14.08 0.38 -8.77
CA PRO A 381 12.78 -0.25 -8.61
C PRO A 381 11.85 0.57 -7.70
N PHE A 382 12.37 1.32 -6.72
CA PHE A 382 11.54 2.21 -5.90
C PHE A 382 10.92 3.36 -6.72
N LEU A 383 11.72 4.05 -7.54
CA LEU A 383 11.23 5.09 -8.45
C LEU A 383 10.25 4.51 -9.47
N LEU A 384 10.53 3.33 -10.02
CA LEU A 384 9.60 2.63 -10.91
C LEU A 384 8.28 2.27 -10.20
N GLN A 385 8.33 1.84 -8.94
CA GLN A 385 7.12 1.54 -8.15
C GLN A 385 6.29 2.79 -7.88
N ILE A 386 6.92 3.92 -7.50
CA ILE A 386 6.22 5.20 -7.36
C ILE A 386 5.60 5.61 -8.70
N GLY A 387 6.35 5.52 -9.80
CA GLY A 387 5.87 5.85 -11.13
C GLY A 387 4.66 5.01 -11.53
N ILE A 388 4.68 3.69 -11.30
CA ILE A 388 3.55 2.80 -11.61
C ILE A 388 2.36 3.05 -10.69
N PHE A 389 2.59 3.30 -9.40
CA PHE A 389 1.51 3.66 -8.48
C PHE A 389 0.85 4.98 -8.86
N ALA A 390 1.64 6.01 -9.19
CA ALA A 390 1.14 7.30 -9.66
C ALA A 390 0.36 7.14 -10.97
N TYR A 391 0.92 6.43 -11.95
CA TYR A 391 0.24 6.14 -13.21
C TYR A 391 -1.08 5.42 -12.99
N TRP A 392 -1.09 4.36 -12.18
CA TRP A 392 -2.31 3.64 -11.82
C TRP A 392 -3.33 4.53 -11.11
N ALA A 393 -2.90 5.37 -10.16
CA ALA A 393 -3.79 6.24 -9.40
C ALA A 393 -4.47 7.27 -10.33
N VAL A 394 -3.70 7.86 -11.24
CA VAL A 394 -4.25 8.78 -12.26
C VAL A 394 -5.24 8.03 -13.15
N VAL A 395 -4.88 6.87 -13.70
CA VAL A 395 -5.80 6.07 -14.52
C VAL A 395 -7.05 5.66 -13.76
N ALA A 396 -6.94 5.28 -12.49
CA ALA A 396 -8.06 4.90 -11.64
C ALA A 396 -9.01 6.08 -11.37
N VAL A 397 -8.47 7.29 -11.17
CA VAL A 397 -9.25 8.52 -11.03
C VAL A 397 -10.02 8.83 -12.32
N TYR A 398 -9.35 8.82 -13.47
CA TYR A 398 -10.00 9.06 -14.76
C TYR A 398 -11.03 7.99 -15.11
N LEU A 399 -10.76 6.73 -14.78
CA LEU A 399 -11.76 5.66 -14.94
C LEU A 399 -12.96 5.80 -13.99
N ALA A 400 -12.77 6.40 -12.82
CA ALA A 400 -13.86 6.64 -11.87
C ALA A 400 -14.74 7.82 -12.27
N THR A 401 -14.20 8.78 -13.03
CA THR A 401 -14.93 9.95 -13.54
C THR A 401 -15.32 9.84 -15.02
N ALA A 402 -15.15 8.66 -15.61
CA ALA A 402 -15.54 8.40 -16.99
C ALA A 402 -17.08 8.33 -17.11
N GLY A 403 -17.69 9.34 -17.72
CA GLY A 403 -19.14 9.44 -17.83
C GLY A 403 -19.66 10.83 -18.16
N LYS A 404 -20.87 10.88 -18.69
CA LYS A 404 -21.66 12.10 -18.94
C LYS A 404 -22.72 12.28 -17.86
N PRO A 405 -23.24 13.50 -17.65
CA PRO A 405 -24.32 13.72 -16.68
C PRO A 405 -25.59 12.99 -17.12
N ILE A 406 -26.17 12.17 -16.23
CA ILE A 406 -27.43 11.47 -16.42
C ILE A 406 -28.51 12.15 -15.58
N TYR A 407 -29.67 12.41 -16.20
CA TYR A 407 -30.81 13.05 -15.55
C TYR A 407 -31.98 12.06 -15.44
N ARG A 408 -32.75 12.16 -14.35
CA ARG A 408 -33.91 11.31 -14.09
C ARG A 408 -35.12 12.11 -13.61
N VAL A 409 -36.31 11.61 -13.89
CA VAL A 409 -37.57 12.24 -13.48
C VAL A 409 -37.82 12.02 -11.98
N SER A 410 -38.09 13.10 -11.25
CA SER A 410 -38.44 13.15 -9.81
C SER A 410 -39.79 13.85 -9.58
N PHE A 411 -40.56 13.39 -8.60
CA PHE A 411 -41.88 13.95 -8.24
C PHE A 411 -41.86 14.43 -6.78
N ASN A 412 -42.55 15.55 -6.48
CA ASN A 412 -42.44 16.21 -5.17
C ASN A 412 -43.43 15.77 -4.08
N GLU A 413 -44.56 15.12 -4.39
CA GLU A 413 -45.34 14.26 -3.46
C GLU A 413 -46.64 13.75 -4.14
N THR A 414 -47.14 12.64 -3.59
CA THR A 414 -48.26 11.75 -3.96
C THR A 414 -49.21 12.08 -5.14
N LEU A 415 -49.29 11.10 -6.04
CA LEU A 415 -50.39 10.72 -6.96
C LEU A 415 -50.64 11.62 -8.19
N ASP A 416 -50.29 11.10 -9.38
CA ASP A 416 -51.34 10.78 -10.36
C ASP A 416 -50.90 9.62 -11.28
N ASN A 417 -51.75 8.59 -11.40
CA ASN A 417 -51.53 7.37 -12.20
C ASN A 417 -51.87 7.60 -13.70
N SER A 418 -51.70 8.82 -14.20
CA SER A 418 -52.25 9.25 -15.50
C SER A 418 -51.20 9.59 -16.56
N SER A 419 -49.90 9.42 -16.28
CA SER A 419 -48.84 9.52 -17.29
C SER A 419 -48.04 8.22 -17.41
N ASN A 420 -47.68 7.82 -18.63
CA ASN A 420 -46.86 6.63 -18.92
C ASN A 420 -45.39 6.77 -18.45
N THR A 421 -45.08 7.78 -17.64
CA THR A 421 -43.73 8.13 -17.22
C THR A 421 -43.51 7.67 -15.78
N HIS A 422 -42.61 6.71 -15.61
CA HIS A 422 -42.32 6.14 -14.30
C HIS A 422 -41.23 6.95 -13.58
N VAL A 423 -41.39 7.14 -12.25
CA VAL A 423 -40.38 7.79 -11.40
C VAL A 423 -39.02 7.12 -11.58
N GLY A 424 -37.99 7.91 -11.88
CA GLY A 424 -36.63 7.40 -12.09
C GLY A 424 -36.29 6.96 -13.51
N GLU A 425 -37.18 7.18 -14.49
CA GLU A 425 -36.85 7.11 -15.92
C GLU A 425 -35.86 8.21 -16.32
N ILE A 426 -35.01 7.90 -17.30
CA ILE A 426 -34.00 8.83 -17.83
C ILE A 426 -34.71 9.86 -18.69
N CYS A 427 -34.39 11.13 -18.49
CA CYS A 427 -34.93 12.25 -19.25
C CYS A 427 -33.80 13.09 -19.85
N ASP A 428 -34.04 13.68 -21.01
CA ASP A 428 -33.16 14.71 -21.58
C ASP A 428 -33.74 16.07 -21.22
N ARG A 429 -32.96 16.89 -20.51
CA ARG A 429 -33.38 18.19 -20.00
C ARG A 429 -33.82 19.15 -21.12
N SER A 430 -33.18 19.06 -22.28
CA SER A 430 -33.46 19.96 -23.41
C SER A 430 -34.84 19.70 -24.04
N THR A 431 -35.23 18.43 -24.13
CA THR A 431 -36.53 18.03 -24.69
C THR A 431 -37.63 18.08 -23.63
N TRP A 432 -37.35 17.72 -22.38
CA TRP A 432 -38.32 17.70 -21.28
C TRP A 432 -38.95 19.07 -21.01
N ASN A 433 -38.12 20.12 -20.95
CA ASN A 433 -38.58 21.50 -20.74
C ASN A 433 -39.42 22.04 -21.91
N SER A 434 -39.22 21.50 -23.12
CA SER A 434 -39.92 21.94 -24.34
C SER A 434 -41.31 21.32 -24.49
N SER A 435 -41.57 20.19 -23.84
CA SER A 435 -42.83 19.43 -23.96
C SER A 435 -43.97 19.88 -23.02
N GLY A 436 -43.75 20.90 -22.19
CA GLY A 436 -44.71 21.28 -21.14
C GLY A 436 -44.81 20.17 -20.09
N GLY A 437 -43.87 20.19 -19.14
CA GLY A 437 -43.56 19.08 -18.21
C GLY A 437 -44.76 18.32 -17.69
N MET A 438 -44.77 17.00 -17.91
CA MET A 438 -45.68 16.08 -17.22
C MET A 438 -45.26 15.99 -15.75
N ASN A 439 -45.93 16.72 -14.85
CA ASN A 439 -45.94 16.61 -13.37
C ASN A 439 -44.64 16.32 -12.58
N GLY A 440 -43.45 16.32 -13.20
CA GLY A 440 -42.19 15.92 -12.59
C GLY A 440 -40.98 16.66 -13.16
N ASP A 441 -39.96 16.82 -12.31
CA ASP A 441 -38.73 17.54 -12.62
C ASP A 441 -37.65 16.57 -13.12
N CYS A 442 -36.98 16.95 -14.21
CA CYS A 442 -35.81 16.22 -14.73
C CYS A 442 -34.55 16.69 -13.99
N VAL A 443 -34.14 15.94 -12.96
CA VAL A 443 -33.04 16.34 -12.06
C VAL A 443 -31.77 15.56 -12.36
N PHE A 444 -30.61 16.21 -12.18
CA PHE A 444 -29.33 15.54 -12.27
C PHE A 444 -29.23 14.45 -11.20
N TRP A 445 -28.83 13.25 -11.62
CA TRP A 445 -28.72 12.09 -10.72
C TRP A 445 -27.27 11.72 -10.46
N GLU A 446 -26.52 11.36 -11.51
CA GLU A 446 -25.12 10.97 -11.40
C GLU A 446 -24.37 11.16 -12.73
N TYR A 447 -23.04 11.26 -12.66
CA TYR A 447 -22.20 11.08 -13.85
C TYR A 447 -22.05 9.59 -14.13
N GLY A 448 -22.34 9.19 -15.37
CA GLY A 448 -22.24 7.80 -15.79
C GLY A 448 -22.35 7.68 -17.30
N TYR A 449 -22.32 6.46 -17.80
CA TYR A 449 -22.58 6.21 -19.21
C TYR A 449 -23.98 5.60 -19.35
N ASP A 450 -24.84 6.20 -20.16
CA ASP A 450 -26.19 5.69 -20.37
C ASP A 450 -26.15 4.46 -21.32
N PRO A 451 -26.74 3.31 -20.94
CA PRO A 451 -26.86 2.13 -21.81
C PRO A 451 -27.73 2.33 -23.06
N GLN A 452 -28.54 3.39 -23.14
CA GLN A 452 -29.42 3.70 -24.29
C GLN A 452 -28.84 4.72 -25.28
N ILE A 453 -27.67 5.33 -24.98
CA ILE A 453 -27.03 6.27 -25.91
C ILE A 453 -26.68 5.55 -27.22
N ASN A 454 -27.21 6.09 -28.32
CA ASN A 454 -26.90 5.62 -29.65
C ASN A 454 -25.46 6.01 -30.03
N LEU A 455 -24.52 5.08 -29.77
CA LEU A 455 -23.08 5.27 -29.92
C LEU A 455 -22.62 5.55 -31.38
N ASP A 456 -23.55 5.54 -32.34
CA ASP A 456 -23.32 5.93 -33.75
C ASP A 456 -23.16 7.45 -33.95
N SER A 457 -23.68 8.29 -33.04
CA SER A 457 -23.52 9.76 -33.15
C SER A 457 -22.19 10.29 -32.61
N VAL A 458 -21.51 9.51 -31.77
CA VAL A 458 -20.27 9.89 -31.07
C VAL A 458 -19.03 9.38 -31.83
N LEU A 459 -19.13 8.20 -32.44
CA LEU A 459 -18.05 7.60 -33.22
C LEU A 459 -18.38 7.79 -34.69
N ASN A 460 -17.80 8.82 -35.34
CA ASN A 460 -17.91 9.09 -36.79
C ASN A 460 -17.41 7.90 -37.64
N GLY A 461 -18.13 6.78 -37.65
CA GLY A 461 -17.80 5.56 -38.39
C GLY A 461 -16.56 4.78 -37.92
N THR A 462 -15.89 5.15 -36.83
CA THR A 462 -14.67 4.46 -36.38
C THR A 462 -15.00 3.15 -35.64
N GLY A 463 -15.09 2.07 -36.42
CA GLY A 463 -14.88 0.68 -35.97
C GLY A 463 -15.98 0.06 -35.12
N ARG A 464 -16.78 -0.84 -35.72
CA ARG A 464 -17.80 -1.68 -35.07
C ARG A 464 -17.31 -2.39 -33.78
N HIS A 465 -16.02 -2.75 -33.72
CA HIS A 465 -15.38 -3.37 -32.56
C HIS A 465 -15.13 -2.39 -31.39
N PHE A 466 -14.82 -1.12 -31.68
CA PHE A 466 -14.64 -0.09 -30.65
C PHE A 466 -15.99 0.27 -30.00
N LYS A 467 -17.05 0.32 -30.81
CA LYS A 467 -18.45 0.46 -30.34
C LYS A 467 -18.83 -0.63 -29.33
N SER A 468 -18.51 -1.89 -29.65
CA SER A 468 -18.79 -3.04 -28.77
C SER A 468 -17.96 -3.03 -27.49
N PHE A 469 -16.72 -2.53 -27.54
CA PHE A 469 -15.86 -2.38 -26.36
C PHE A 469 -16.39 -1.32 -25.40
N ILE A 470 -16.77 -0.14 -25.90
CA ILE A 470 -17.35 0.94 -25.07
C ILE A 470 -18.66 0.49 -24.42
N SER A 471 -19.55 -0.18 -25.17
CA SER A 471 -20.80 -0.73 -24.61
C SER A 471 -20.54 -1.76 -23.49
N PHE A 472 -19.52 -2.62 -23.63
CA PHE A 472 -19.15 -3.60 -22.60
C PHE A 472 -18.55 -2.95 -21.33
N VAL A 473 -17.66 -1.97 -21.52
CA VAL A 473 -17.07 -1.17 -20.43
C VAL A 473 -18.16 -0.40 -19.68
N ASN A 474 -19.09 0.19 -20.43
CA ASN A 474 -20.24 0.91 -19.90
C ASN A 474 -21.11 0.04 -18.99
N GLN A 475 -21.53 -1.13 -19.47
CA GLN A 475 -22.40 -2.03 -18.70
C GLN A 475 -21.71 -2.60 -17.45
N ASN A 476 -20.38 -2.61 -17.41
CA ASN A 476 -19.58 -3.20 -16.34
C ASN A 476 -18.50 -2.26 -15.82
N GLN A 477 -18.89 -1.05 -15.38
CA GLN A 477 -17.93 -0.03 -14.91
C GLN A 477 -16.87 -0.59 -13.97
N TRP A 478 -17.23 -1.47 -13.03
CA TRP A 478 -16.35 -2.13 -12.05
C TRP A 478 -15.20 -2.98 -12.63
N LEU A 479 -15.36 -3.49 -13.86
CA LEU A 479 -14.43 -4.43 -14.49
C LEU A 479 -13.12 -3.75 -14.96
N PRO A 480 -13.17 -2.60 -15.67
CA PRO A 480 -12.01 -1.73 -15.89
C PRO A 480 -11.20 -1.40 -14.64
N GLN A 481 -11.83 -1.01 -13.52
CA GLN A 481 -11.05 -0.70 -12.31
C GLN A 481 -10.46 -1.98 -11.71
N LEU A 482 -11.17 -3.12 -11.73
CA LEU A 482 -10.60 -4.40 -11.30
C LEU A 482 -9.38 -4.80 -12.13
N TYR A 483 -9.45 -4.66 -13.45
CA TYR A 483 -8.34 -4.90 -14.35
C TYR A 483 -7.15 -3.96 -14.07
N SER A 484 -7.41 -2.66 -13.88
CA SER A 484 -6.37 -1.68 -13.52
C SER A 484 -5.68 -2.05 -12.19
N ALA A 485 -6.46 -2.49 -11.19
CA ALA A 485 -5.96 -2.90 -9.89
C ALA A 485 -5.13 -4.19 -9.99
N PHE A 486 -5.56 -5.16 -10.79
CA PHE A 486 -4.77 -6.35 -11.10
C PHE A 486 -3.42 -5.98 -11.73
N MET A 487 -3.41 -5.05 -12.68
CA MET A 487 -2.18 -4.55 -13.31
C MET A 487 -1.24 -3.87 -12.30
N LEU A 488 -1.76 -3.09 -11.34
CA LEU A 488 -0.95 -2.54 -10.25
C LEU A 488 -0.22 -3.65 -9.47
N PHE A 489 -0.93 -4.71 -9.06
CA PHE A 489 -0.32 -5.82 -8.31
C PHE A 489 0.70 -6.58 -9.14
N TRP A 490 0.41 -6.84 -10.43
CA TRP A 490 1.30 -7.58 -11.31
C TRP A 490 2.57 -6.79 -11.63
N LEU A 491 2.44 -5.51 -12.00
CA LEU A 491 3.58 -4.65 -12.30
C LEU A 491 4.46 -4.41 -11.07
N THR A 492 3.86 -4.23 -9.89
CA THR A 492 4.63 -4.09 -8.64
C THR A 492 5.40 -5.38 -8.33
N ALA A 493 4.76 -6.54 -8.46
CA ALA A 493 5.43 -7.84 -8.26
C ALA A 493 6.51 -8.09 -9.32
N PHE A 494 6.31 -7.63 -10.57
CA PHE A 494 7.28 -7.71 -11.65
C PHE A 494 8.52 -6.88 -11.33
N ILE A 495 8.36 -5.63 -10.88
CA ILE A 495 9.50 -4.78 -10.49
C ILE A 495 10.32 -5.41 -9.36
N VAL A 496 9.66 -5.96 -8.33
CA VAL A 496 10.35 -6.66 -7.24
C VAL A 496 11.15 -7.85 -7.77
N GLY A 497 10.51 -8.72 -8.56
CA GLY A 497 11.20 -9.89 -9.13
C GLY A 497 12.33 -9.54 -10.09
N PHE A 498 12.17 -8.47 -10.87
CA PHE A 498 13.22 -7.91 -11.72
C PHE A 498 14.42 -7.47 -10.87
N GLY A 499 14.17 -6.74 -9.78
CA GLY A 499 15.22 -6.32 -8.85
C GLY A 499 15.96 -7.48 -8.21
N GLU A 500 15.25 -8.52 -7.78
CA GLU A 500 15.82 -9.74 -7.21
C GLU A 500 16.70 -10.50 -8.23
N LEU A 501 16.23 -10.66 -9.48
CA LEU A 501 16.98 -11.35 -10.53
C LEU A 501 18.27 -10.61 -10.89
N VAL A 502 18.22 -9.28 -11.00
CA VAL A 502 19.39 -8.45 -11.32
C VAL A 502 20.45 -8.57 -10.23
N LEU A 503 20.08 -8.42 -8.95
CA LEU A 503 21.00 -8.55 -7.82
C LEU A 503 21.55 -9.98 -7.71
N ALA A 504 20.70 -10.99 -7.88
CA ALA A 504 21.14 -12.38 -7.88
C ALA A 504 22.19 -12.65 -8.97
N GLY A 505 22.04 -12.07 -10.17
CA GLY A 505 23.03 -12.20 -11.24
C GLY A 505 24.37 -11.53 -10.93
N VAL A 506 24.38 -10.43 -10.18
CA VAL A 506 25.63 -9.79 -9.72
C VAL A 506 26.36 -10.70 -8.73
N TYR A 507 25.66 -11.19 -7.71
CA TYR A 507 26.29 -11.99 -6.66
C TYR A 507 26.61 -13.42 -7.08
N ALA A 508 25.82 -14.02 -7.97
CA ALA A 508 26.13 -15.30 -8.60
C ALA A 508 27.44 -15.20 -9.42
N ARG A 509 27.62 -14.11 -10.18
CA ARG A 509 28.86 -13.87 -10.91
C ARG A 509 30.05 -13.65 -9.98
N TYR A 510 29.85 -12.93 -8.87
CA TYR A 510 30.88 -12.77 -7.83
C TYR A 510 31.29 -14.11 -7.22
N TYR A 511 30.35 -15.04 -7.04
CA TYR A 511 30.66 -16.37 -6.51
C TYR A 511 31.42 -17.24 -7.52
N TRP A 512 30.87 -17.40 -8.72
CA TRP A 512 31.30 -18.42 -9.69
C TRP A 512 32.35 -17.96 -10.71
N ASP A 513 32.46 -16.66 -11.00
CA ASP A 513 33.33 -16.12 -12.06
C ASP A 513 34.20 -14.95 -11.57
N ARG A 514 34.89 -15.15 -10.43
CA ARG A 514 35.78 -14.15 -9.80
C ARG A 514 36.88 -13.62 -10.72
N GLU A 515 37.40 -14.45 -11.61
CA GLU A 515 38.52 -14.13 -12.52
C GLU A 515 38.14 -13.10 -13.60
N ARG A 516 36.90 -13.14 -14.09
CA ARG A 516 36.35 -12.15 -15.05
C ARG A 516 35.39 -11.18 -14.37
N PHE A 517 35.40 -11.14 -13.05
CA PHE A 517 34.65 -10.16 -12.28
C PHE A 517 35.37 -8.82 -12.42
N GLY A 518 35.03 -8.08 -13.49
CA GLY A 518 35.59 -6.76 -13.80
C GLY A 518 34.97 -5.63 -12.98
N VAL A 519 35.15 -4.39 -13.46
CA VAL A 519 34.70 -3.14 -12.81
C VAL A 519 33.27 -3.25 -12.24
N PRO A 520 33.03 -2.90 -10.97
CA PRO A 520 31.75 -3.08 -10.28
C PRO A 520 30.50 -2.63 -11.05
N CYS A 521 30.58 -1.48 -11.73
CA CYS A 521 29.48 -0.94 -12.54
C CYS A 521 29.13 -1.85 -13.74
N SER A 522 30.13 -2.44 -14.38
CA SER A 522 29.95 -3.35 -15.52
C SER A 522 29.19 -4.62 -15.13
N SER A 523 29.38 -5.12 -13.89
CA SER A 523 28.70 -6.32 -13.42
C SER A 523 27.19 -6.11 -13.23
N LEU A 524 26.80 -4.99 -12.60
CA LEU A 524 25.41 -4.60 -12.41
C LEU A 524 24.71 -4.37 -13.75
N PHE A 525 25.31 -3.56 -14.62
CA PHE A 525 24.75 -3.26 -15.93
C PHE A 525 24.64 -4.51 -16.82
N SER A 526 25.65 -5.39 -16.80
CA SER A 526 25.60 -6.67 -17.50
C SER A 526 24.48 -7.57 -16.98
N SER A 527 24.23 -7.59 -15.68
CA SER A 527 23.12 -8.34 -15.07
C SER A 527 21.76 -7.77 -15.46
N LEU A 528 21.64 -6.44 -15.45
CA LEU A 528 20.46 -5.69 -15.87
C LEU A 528 20.08 -6.02 -17.30
N ILE A 529 21.02 -5.90 -18.26
CA ILE A 529 20.75 -6.22 -19.67
C ILE A 529 20.32 -7.68 -19.82
N ARG A 530 20.98 -8.61 -19.12
CA ARG A 530 20.58 -10.03 -19.18
C ARG A 530 19.14 -10.25 -18.69
N ALA A 531 18.75 -9.59 -17.61
CA ALA A 531 17.40 -9.69 -17.06
C ALA A 531 16.35 -9.13 -18.04
N LEU A 532 16.60 -7.95 -18.62
CA LEU A 532 15.70 -7.32 -19.59
C LEU A 532 15.58 -8.11 -20.90
N VAL A 533 16.70 -8.54 -21.48
CA VAL A 533 16.70 -9.14 -22.82
C VAL A 533 16.24 -10.60 -22.80
N PHE A 534 16.67 -11.37 -21.80
CA PHE A 534 16.50 -12.84 -21.83
C PHE A 534 15.48 -13.37 -20.83
N HIS A 535 15.19 -12.66 -19.73
CA HIS A 535 14.46 -13.26 -18.61
C HIS A 535 13.17 -12.52 -18.22
N MET A 536 12.66 -11.61 -19.06
CA MET A 536 11.37 -10.95 -18.84
C MET A 536 10.21 -11.94 -18.68
N GLY A 537 10.16 -13.01 -19.48
CA GLY A 537 9.11 -14.02 -19.37
C GLY A 537 9.11 -14.75 -18.02
N THR A 538 10.30 -15.08 -17.52
CA THR A 538 10.48 -15.73 -16.21
C THR A 538 10.03 -14.84 -15.07
N ILE A 539 10.37 -13.55 -15.12
CA ILE A 539 9.93 -12.58 -14.11
C ILE A 539 8.41 -12.38 -14.21
N ALA A 540 7.87 -12.24 -15.41
CA ALA A 540 6.43 -12.09 -15.65
C ALA A 540 5.62 -13.27 -15.13
N PHE A 541 6.08 -14.51 -15.36
CA PHE A 541 5.40 -15.69 -14.85
C PHE A 541 5.45 -15.77 -13.32
N GLY A 542 6.63 -15.56 -12.71
CA GLY A 542 6.75 -15.54 -11.26
C GLY A 542 5.89 -14.46 -10.62
N SER A 543 5.93 -13.24 -11.14
CA SER A 543 5.15 -12.12 -10.62
C SER A 543 3.64 -12.29 -10.82
N LEU A 544 3.20 -12.96 -11.89
CA LEU A 544 1.79 -13.26 -12.15
C LEU A 544 1.18 -14.12 -11.04
N ILE A 545 1.89 -15.18 -10.62
CA ILE A 545 1.39 -16.08 -9.57
C ILE A 545 1.21 -15.32 -8.24
N ILE A 546 2.16 -14.43 -7.90
CA ILE A 546 2.05 -13.56 -6.72
C ILE A 546 0.86 -12.60 -6.87
N ALA A 547 0.68 -12.00 -8.05
CA ALA A 547 -0.39 -11.03 -8.29
C ALA A 547 -1.78 -11.68 -8.15
N ILE A 548 -1.98 -12.88 -8.69
CA ILE A 548 -3.24 -13.63 -8.57
C ILE A 548 -3.58 -13.88 -7.10
N VAL A 549 -2.64 -14.41 -6.31
CA VAL A 549 -2.87 -14.67 -4.88
C VAL A 549 -3.13 -13.39 -4.10
N LYS A 550 -2.44 -12.30 -4.42
CA LYS A 550 -2.71 -10.98 -3.82
C LYS A 550 -4.11 -10.48 -4.14
N VAL A 551 -4.57 -10.57 -5.38
CA VAL A 551 -5.92 -10.14 -5.77
C VAL A 551 -6.98 -10.97 -5.06
N ILE A 552 -6.85 -12.31 -5.04
CA ILE A 552 -7.77 -13.19 -4.31
C ILE A 552 -7.83 -12.81 -2.83
N ARG A 553 -6.67 -12.55 -2.21
CA ARG A 553 -6.58 -12.12 -0.81
C ARG A 553 -7.25 -10.77 -0.58
N THR A 554 -6.99 -9.77 -1.42
CA THR A 554 -7.58 -8.43 -1.30
C THR A 554 -9.10 -8.48 -1.47
N ILE A 555 -9.61 -9.27 -2.41
CA ILE A 555 -11.05 -9.49 -2.61
C ILE A 555 -11.68 -10.12 -1.36
N LEU A 556 -11.04 -11.14 -0.78
CA LEU A 556 -11.53 -11.79 0.44
C LEU A 556 -11.55 -10.83 1.64
N GLU A 557 -10.50 -10.02 1.82
CA GLU A 557 -10.44 -8.99 2.86
C GLU A 557 -11.51 -7.89 2.65
N TYR A 558 -11.83 -7.56 1.40
CA TYR A 558 -12.93 -6.64 1.07
C TYR A 558 -14.30 -7.22 1.45
N PHE A 559 -14.58 -8.47 1.08
CA PHE A 559 -15.82 -9.15 1.46
C PHE A 559 -15.96 -9.30 2.98
N GLU A 560 -14.89 -9.67 3.68
CA GLU A 560 -14.89 -9.76 5.15
C GLU A 560 -15.33 -8.43 5.78
N LYS A 561 -14.79 -7.30 5.29
CA LYS A 561 -15.18 -5.97 5.76
C LYS A 561 -16.65 -5.65 5.47
N LYS A 562 -17.17 -5.99 4.29
CA LYS A 562 -18.56 -5.66 3.90
C LYS A 562 -19.61 -6.50 4.61
N VAL A 563 -19.27 -7.71 5.06
CA VAL A 563 -20.21 -8.63 5.75
C VAL A 563 -19.95 -8.69 7.27
N LYS A 564 -19.05 -7.86 7.82
CA LYS A 564 -18.65 -7.88 9.24
C LYS A 564 -19.83 -7.72 10.21
N ASP A 565 -20.82 -6.92 9.82
CA ASP A 565 -22.02 -6.61 10.63
C ASP A 565 -23.18 -7.58 10.43
N LYS A 566 -23.07 -8.50 9.45
CA LYS A 566 -24.15 -9.43 9.06
C LYS A 566 -23.77 -10.91 9.20
N THR A 567 -22.56 -11.23 9.65
CA THR A 567 -22.03 -12.60 9.70
C THR A 567 -22.10 -13.27 11.08
N GLY A 568 -22.50 -14.54 11.09
CA GLY A 568 -22.39 -15.42 12.26
C GLY A 568 -20.94 -15.83 12.58
N LYS A 569 -20.72 -16.42 13.76
CA LYS A 569 -19.38 -16.83 14.26
C LYS A 569 -18.63 -17.77 13.30
N VAL A 570 -19.34 -18.65 12.60
CA VAL A 570 -18.76 -19.62 11.64
C VAL A 570 -18.15 -18.92 10.42
N ALA A 571 -18.87 -17.95 9.83
CA ALA A 571 -18.36 -17.20 8.69
C ALA A 571 -17.12 -16.35 9.07
N LYS A 572 -17.10 -15.76 10.28
CA LYS A 572 -15.92 -15.07 10.82
C LYS A 572 -14.71 -16.02 10.97
N CYS A 573 -14.94 -17.25 11.42
CA CYS A 573 -13.90 -18.28 11.50
C CYS A 573 -13.37 -18.65 10.10
N LEU A 574 -14.25 -18.88 9.12
CA LEU A 574 -13.86 -19.20 7.74
C LEU A 574 -13.04 -18.08 7.09
N PHE A 575 -13.48 -16.82 7.21
CA PHE A 575 -12.71 -15.67 6.71
C PHE A 575 -11.32 -15.60 7.36
N CYS A 576 -11.23 -15.83 8.67
CA CYS A 576 -9.95 -15.90 9.38
C CYS A 576 -9.03 -17.01 8.82
N CYS A 577 -9.55 -18.22 8.66
CA CYS A 577 -8.80 -19.36 8.10
C CYS A 577 -8.31 -19.09 6.68
N CYS A 578 -9.20 -18.64 5.77
CA CYS A 578 -8.84 -18.34 4.38
C CYS A 578 -7.82 -17.20 4.29
N ARG A 579 -7.98 -16.13 5.08
CA ARG A 579 -7.03 -15.01 5.14
C ARG A 579 -5.65 -15.49 5.60
N CYS A 580 -5.59 -16.32 6.64
CA CYS A 580 -4.34 -16.91 7.12
C CYS A 580 -3.69 -17.80 6.04
N CYS A 581 -4.45 -18.69 5.39
CA CYS A 581 -3.94 -19.54 4.32
C CYS A 581 -3.40 -18.76 3.13
N LEU A 582 -4.12 -17.74 2.66
CA LEU A 582 -3.69 -16.90 1.54
C LEU A 582 -2.47 -16.04 1.90
N LEU A 583 -2.38 -15.57 3.15
CA LEU A 583 -1.19 -14.87 3.64
C LEU A 583 0.03 -15.79 3.69
N CYS A 584 -0.16 -17.05 4.15
CA CYS A 584 0.89 -18.06 4.11
C CYS A 584 1.31 -18.41 2.68
N LEU A 585 0.35 -18.56 1.77
CA LEU A 585 0.61 -18.83 0.35
C LEU A 585 1.36 -17.66 -0.31
N GLU A 586 0.97 -16.41 -0.05
CA GLU A 586 1.68 -15.23 -0.56
C GLU A 586 3.14 -15.21 -0.07
N LYS A 587 3.38 -15.47 1.22
CA LYS A 587 4.73 -15.53 1.78
C LYS A 587 5.54 -16.67 1.16
N PHE A 588 4.94 -17.84 1.00
CA PHE A 588 5.59 -19.00 0.39
C PHE A 588 5.93 -18.74 -1.09
N LEU A 589 5.04 -18.13 -1.85
CA LEU A 589 5.28 -17.81 -3.26
C LEU A 589 6.37 -16.76 -3.43
N LYS A 590 6.42 -15.72 -2.57
CA LYS A 590 7.54 -14.76 -2.55
C LYS A 590 8.86 -15.47 -2.27
N PHE A 591 8.86 -16.36 -1.28
CA PHE A 591 10.03 -17.19 -0.96
C PHE A 591 10.45 -18.05 -2.16
N LEU A 592 9.52 -18.78 -2.79
CA LEU A 592 9.80 -19.65 -3.93
C LEU A 592 10.36 -18.84 -5.12
N ASN A 593 9.71 -17.71 -5.45
CA ASN A 593 10.12 -16.84 -6.55
C ASN A 593 11.54 -16.31 -6.36
N ARG A 594 11.84 -15.76 -5.17
CA ARG A 594 13.16 -15.21 -4.85
C ARG A 594 14.26 -16.26 -5.07
N ASN A 595 14.05 -17.48 -4.60
CA ASN A 595 14.99 -18.58 -4.79
C ASN A 595 15.05 -19.07 -6.26
N ALA A 596 13.93 -19.09 -6.96
CA ALA A 596 13.87 -19.43 -8.38
C ALA A 596 14.63 -18.41 -9.24
N TYR A 597 14.55 -17.12 -8.93
CA TYR A 597 15.32 -16.07 -9.61
C TYR A 597 16.82 -16.23 -9.38
N ILE A 598 17.26 -16.66 -8.19
CA ILE A 598 18.68 -16.96 -7.95
C ILE A 598 19.17 -18.09 -8.86
N ILE A 599 18.43 -19.19 -8.95
CA ILE A 599 18.78 -20.31 -9.85
C ILE A 599 18.73 -19.88 -11.32
N THR A 600 17.75 -19.05 -11.70
CA THR A 600 17.65 -18.46 -13.04
C THR A 600 18.88 -17.60 -13.35
N ALA A 601 19.36 -16.80 -12.40
CA ALA A 601 20.55 -15.98 -12.57
C ALA A 601 21.82 -16.81 -12.82
N ILE A 602 21.92 -17.98 -12.18
CA ILE A 602 23.02 -18.92 -12.36
C ILE A 602 22.91 -19.61 -13.73
N TYR A 603 21.83 -20.35 -13.97
CA TYR A 603 21.71 -21.27 -15.10
C TYR A 603 21.03 -20.69 -16.35
N GLY A 604 20.31 -19.59 -16.23
CA GLY A 604 19.55 -18.99 -17.34
C GLY A 604 18.36 -19.85 -17.79
N SER A 605 17.81 -20.67 -16.89
CA SER A 605 16.64 -21.52 -17.13
C SER A 605 15.33 -20.80 -16.81
N GLY A 606 14.22 -21.25 -17.42
CA GLY A 606 12.88 -20.73 -17.14
C GLY A 606 12.39 -20.98 -15.71
N PHE A 607 11.28 -20.32 -15.34
CA PHE A 607 10.83 -20.21 -13.95
C PHE A 607 10.60 -21.57 -13.28
N LEU A 608 9.81 -22.46 -13.89
CA LEU A 608 9.41 -23.73 -13.27
C LEU A 608 10.62 -24.66 -13.04
N THR A 609 11.53 -24.71 -14.02
CA THR A 609 12.79 -25.47 -13.90
C THR A 609 13.65 -24.92 -12.77
N SER A 610 13.81 -23.60 -12.73
CA SER A 610 14.58 -22.92 -11.69
C SER A 610 13.97 -23.10 -10.31
N ALA A 611 12.64 -22.97 -10.18
CA ALA A 611 11.90 -23.14 -8.93
C ALA A 611 12.02 -24.56 -8.38
N ARG A 612 11.85 -25.57 -9.24
CA ARG A 612 12.01 -26.99 -8.85
C ARG A 612 13.42 -27.27 -8.32
N ARG A 613 14.45 -26.76 -9.00
CA ARG A 613 15.85 -26.95 -8.59
C ARG A 613 16.15 -26.20 -7.28
N ALA A 614 15.71 -24.94 -7.16
CA ALA A 614 15.88 -24.17 -5.92
C ALA A 614 15.23 -24.86 -4.72
N PHE A 615 13.98 -25.30 -4.89
CA PHE A 615 13.24 -26.01 -3.84
C PHE A 615 13.93 -27.32 -3.44
N GLY A 616 14.42 -28.10 -4.41
CA GLY A 616 15.19 -29.32 -4.15
C GLY A 616 16.46 -29.08 -3.33
N ILE A 617 17.22 -28.02 -3.63
CA ILE A 617 18.44 -27.66 -2.89
C ILE A 617 18.10 -27.25 -1.45
N ILE A 618 17.02 -26.49 -1.28
CA ILE A 618 16.57 -25.95 0.01
C ILE A 618 16.05 -27.05 0.92
N ILE A 619 15.18 -27.94 0.42
CA ILE A 619 14.55 -28.99 1.25
C ILE A 619 15.55 -30.05 1.70
N SER A 620 16.68 -30.21 1.00
CA SER A 620 17.80 -31.03 1.47
C SER A 620 18.58 -30.39 2.62
N ASN A 621 18.45 -29.08 2.85
CA ASN A 621 19.20 -28.33 3.86
C ASN A 621 18.37 -27.27 4.63
N PRO A 622 17.17 -27.60 5.16
CA PRO A 622 16.20 -26.61 5.66
C PRO A 622 16.69 -25.89 6.93
N LEU A 623 17.34 -26.62 7.85
CA LEU A 623 17.87 -26.05 9.09
C LEU A 623 19.00 -25.04 8.83
N ARG A 624 19.82 -25.25 7.78
CA ARG A 624 20.89 -24.30 7.42
C ARG A 624 20.30 -23.00 6.91
N LEU A 625 19.28 -23.11 6.06
CA LEU A 625 18.56 -21.95 5.54
C LEU A 625 17.89 -21.17 6.67
N LEU A 626 17.14 -21.84 7.55
CA LEU A 626 16.43 -21.21 8.65
C LEU A 626 17.36 -20.43 9.57
N VAL A 627 18.51 -21.02 9.95
CA VAL A 627 19.49 -20.34 10.80
C VAL A 627 20.07 -19.10 10.11
N ILE A 628 20.34 -19.18 8.80
CA ILE A 628 20.85 -18.03 8.03
C ILE A 628 19.82 -16.93 7.96
N ASP A 629 18.60 -17.24 7.54
CA ASP A 629 17.49 -16.31 7.42
C ASP A 629 17.25 -15.57 8.75
N LYS A 630 17.08 -16.32 9.85
CA LYS A 630 16.81 -15.72 11.17
C LYS A 630 17.97 -14.92 11.75
N THR A 631 19.21 -15.36 11.53
CA THR A 631 20.39 -14.59 11.98
C THR A 631 20.54 -13.31 11.15
N CYS A 632 20.31 -13.39 9.84
CA CYS A 632 20.34 -12.25 8.94
C CYS A 632 19.27 -11.22 9.31
N ASP A 633 18.02 -11.67 9.48
CA ASP A 633 16.88 -10.84 9.89
C ASP A 633 17.14 -10.10 11.21
N PHE A 634 17.64 -10.82 12.22
CA PHE A 634 17.98 -10.22 13.52
C PHE A 634 19.03 -9.11 13.37
N LEU A 635 20.10 -9.39 12.62
CA LEU A 635 21.19 -8.43 12.39
C LEU A 635 20.74 -7.20 11.59
N ILE A 636 19.91 -7.42 10.57
CA ILE A 636 19.32 -6.35 9.77
C ILE A 636 18.36 -5.51 10.63
N PHE A 637 17.51 -6.15 11.43
CA PHE A 637 16.59 -5.47 12.34
C PHE A 637 17.33 -4.57 13.33
N LEU A 638 18.38 -5.09 13.96
CA LEU A 638 19.21 -4.34 14.89
C LEU A 638 19.88 -3.15 14.19
N GLY A 639 20.41 -3.34 12.98
CA GLY A 639 20.96 -2.25 12.19
C GLY A 639 19.95 -1.15 11.87
N LYS A 640 18.75 -1.53 11.41
CA LYS A 640 17.66 -0.57 11.16
C LYS A 640 17.28 0.20 12.42
N LEU A 641 17.17 -0.49 13.55
CA LEU A 641 16.83 0.11 14.84
C LEU A 641 17.90 1.11 15.27
N CYS A 642 19.18 0.73 15.25
CA CYS A 642 20.28 1.62 15.63
C CYS A 642 20.37 2.86 14.74
N ILE A 643 20.24 2.71 13.42
CA ILE A 643 20.31 3.83 12.48
C ILE A 643 19.12 4.77 12.66
N THR A 644 17.90 4.21 12.75
CA THR A 644 16.67 5.00 12.90
C THR A 644 16.64 5.73 14.24
N ALA A 645 17.00 5.05 15.33
CA ALA A 645 17.06 5.66 16.66
C ALA A 645 18.15 6.74 16.72
N GLY A 646 19.35 6.46 16.18
CA GLY A 646 20.45 7.42 16.18
C GLY A 646 20.10 8.72 15.44
N ILE A 647 19.53 8.61 14.24
CA ILE A 647 19.13 9.78 13.45
C ILE A 647 17.90 10.47 14.04
N GLY A 648 16.94 9.71 14.58
CA GLY A 648 15.79 10.27 15.30
C GLY A 648 16.18 11.07 16.54
N ILE A 649 17.14 10.58 17.34
CA ILE A 649 17.68 11.29 18.50
C ILE A 649 18.39 12.58 18.07
N LEU A 650 19.22 12.51 17.02
CA LEU A 650 19.90 13.69 16.49
C LEU A 650 18.91 14.74 15.96
N ALA A 651 17.88 14.31 15.22
CA ALA A 651 16.83 15.18 14.72
C ALA A 651 16.01 15.80 15.86
N PHE A 652 15.68 15.02 16.90
CA PHE A 652 15.00 15.53 18.09
C PHE A 652 15.82 16.64 18.77
N PHE A 653 17.12 16.42 18.99
CA PHE A 653 17.98 17.44 19.58
C PHE A 653 18.13 18.68 18.71
N PHE A 654 18.11 18.53 17.38
CA PHE A 654 18.15 19.63 16.43
C PHE A 654 16.88 20.48 16.51
N PHE A 655 15.69 19.89 16.34
CA PHE A 655 14.42 20.65 16.35
C PHE A 655 14.00 21.17 17.73
N THR A 656 14.60 20.69 18.82
CA THR A 656 14.34 21.19 20.19
C THR A 656 15.35 22.25 20.65
N HIS A 657 16.17 22.80 19.74
CA HIS A 657 17.20 23.81 20.01
C HIS A 657 18.25 23.40 21.08
N ARG A 658 18.43 22.09 21.32
CA ARG A 658 19.38 21.61 22.33
C ARG A 658 20.83 21.55 21.84
N ILE A 659 21.05 21.74 20.54
CA ILE A 659 22.39 21.80 19.93
C ILE A 659 22.79 23.27 19.79
N ALA A 660 23.65 23.75 20.68
CA ALA A 660 24.06 25.15 20.74
C ALA A 660 24.66 25.68 19.42
N GLN A 661 25.43 24.85 18.70
CA GLN A 661 26.03 25.23 17.41
C GLN A 661 25.02 25.34 16.26
N ALA A 662 23.84 24.75 16.41
CA ALA A 662 22.83 24.68 15.36
C ALA A 662 21.66 25.64 15.58
N ALA A 663 21.62 26.37 16.70
CA ALA A 663 20.48 27.18 17.12
C ALA A 663 20.03 28.21 16.06
N ASN A 664 20.96 28.79 15.30
CA ASN A 664 20.67 29.78 14.25
C ASN A 664 20.11 29.17 12.95
N TYR A 665 20.12 27.83 12.82
CA TYR A 665 19.63 27.12 11.64
C TYR A 665 18.32 26.37 11.89
N VAL A 666 17.82 26.36 13.13
CA VAL A 666 16.58 25.65 13.46
C VAL A 666 15.38 26.49 12.98
N PRO A 667 14.50 25.96 12.12
CA PRO A 667 13.31 26.68 11.69
C PRO A 667 12.29 26.78 12.83
N GLU A 668 11.55 27.88 12.88
CA GLU A 668 10.35 27.99 13.71
C GLU A 668 9.23 27.12 13.10
N LEU A 669 8.66 26.22 13.90
CA LEU A 669 7.68 25.23 13.48
C LEU A 669 6.53 25.21 14.48
N HIS A 670 5.29 25.04 14.00
CA HIS A 670 4.13 24.85 14.87
C HIS A 670 4.22 23.50 15.59
N TYR A 671 4.59 22.46 14.84
CA TYR A 671 4.67 21.08 15.30
C TYR A 671 6.00 20.43 14.89
N TYR A 672 7.04 20.64 15.71
CA TYR A 672 8.37 20.05 15.49
C TYR A 672 8.37 18.51 15.36
N PHE A 673 7.37 17.83 15.91
CA PHE A 673 7.26 16.36 15.84
C PHE A 673 6.95 15.84 14.43
N ILE A 674 6.42 16.68 13.54
CA ILE A 674 6.08 16.31 12.16
C ILE A 674 7.32 16.02 11.32
N PRO A 675 8.27 16.96 11.14
CA PRO A 675 9.52 16.66 10.44
C PRO A 675 10.32 15.57 11.15
N LEU A 676 10.27 15.49 12.49
CA LEU A 676 10.90 14.40 13.24
C LEU A 676 10.33 13.02 12.84
N LEU A 677 9.00 12.88 12.80
CA LEU A 677 8.33 11.64 12.39
C LEU A 677 8.65 11.28 10.94
N LEU A 678 8.67 12.27 10.04
CA LEU A 678 9.06 12.07 8.64
C LEU A 678 10.52 11.63 8.50
N ILE A 679 11.44 12.17 9.30
CA ILE A 679 12.85 11.74 9.32
C ILE A 679 12.97 10.32 9.86
N ILE A 680 12.27 9.98 10.95
CA ILE A 680 12.29 8.62 11.53
C ILE A 680 11.76 7.61 10.50
N LEU A 681 10.59 7.89 9.92
CA LEU A 681 9.97 7.02 8.91
C LEU A 681 10.84 6.90 7.66
N GLY A 682 11.32 8.03 7.13
CA GLY A 682 12.18 8.07 5.96
C GLY A 682 13.51 7.36 6.21
N THR A 683 14.13 7.52 7.38
CA THR A 683 15.36 6.82 7.77
C THR A 683 15.15 5.31 7.79
N TYR A 684 14.03 4.85 8.37
CA TYR A 684 13.69 3.43 8.38
C TYR A 684 13.53 2.86 6.96
N ILE A 685 12.89 3.63 6.06
CA ILE A 685 12.71 3.25 4.65
C ILE A 685 14.08 3.18 3.95
N VAL A 686 14.92 4.22 4.08
CA VAL A 686 16.27 4.25 3.49
C VAL A 686 17.09 3.07 4.00
N ALA A 687 17.18 2.86 5.31
CA ALA A 687 17.91 1.72 5.87
C ALA A 687 17.36 0.39 5.33
N SER A 688 16.04 0.25 5.22
CA SER A 688 15.40 -0.94 4.65
C SER A 688 15.78 -1.22 3.20
N CYS A 689 15.90 -0.18 2.37
CA CYS A 689 16.38 -0.30 1.00
C CYS A 689 17.82 -0.83 0.97
N PHE A 690 18.74 -0.23 1.73
CA PHE A 690 20.15 -0.67 1.78
C PHE A 690 20.29 -2.12 2.28
N PHE A 691 19.60 -2.48 3.35
CA PHE A 691 19.66 -3.85 3.89
C PHE A 691 19.01 -4.90 2.96
N SER A 692 18.08 -4.51 2.10
CA SER A 692 17.48 -5.44 1.13
C SER A 692 18.51 -5.98 0.13
N VAL A 693 19.45 -5.14 -0.31
CA VAL A 693 20.56 -5.50 -1.19
C VAL A 693 21.48 -6.51 -0.50
N TYR A 694 21.84 -6.23 0.75
CA TYR A 694 22.63 -7.13 1.57
C TYR A 694 21.94 -8.48 1.78
N SER A 695 20.63 -8.48 2.07
CA SER A 695 19.84 -9.71 2.21
C SER A 695 19.85 -10.54 0.91
N MET A 696 19.72 -9.91 -0.26
CA MET A 696 19.83 -10.60 -1.55
C MET A 696 21.21 -11.21 -1.79
N ALA A 697 22.28 -10.53 -1.36
CA ALA A 697 23.64 -11.07 -1.43
C ALA A 697 23.80 -12.32 -0.56
N VAL A 698 23.29 -12.29 0.67
CA VAL A 698 23.34 -13.42 1.61
C VAL A 698 22.67 -14.65 1.02
N ASP A 699 21.45 -14.52 0.51
CA ASP A 699 20.70 -15.65 -0.05
C ASP A 699 21.35 -16.21 -1.31
N THR A 700 21.80 -15.32 -2.20
CA THR A 700 22.45 -15.73 -3.44
C THR A 700 23.72 -16.52 -3.16
N LEU A 701 24.59 -16.03 -2.27
CA LEU A 701 25.82 -16.72 -1.90
C LEU A 701 25.54 -18.01 -1.14
N PHE A 702 24.49 -18.06 -0.34
CA PHE A 702 24.09 -19.29 0.35
C PHE A 702 23.64 -20.37 -0.64
N ILE A 703 22.76 -20.04 -1.59
CA ILE A 703 22.33 -20.99 -2.63
C ILE A 703 23.52 -21.43 -3.50
N CYS A 704 24.41 -20.50 -3.88
CA CYS A 704 25.62 -20.85 -4.61
C CYS A 704 26.50 -21.82 -3.80
N ALA A 705 26.63 -21.62 -2.49
CA ALA A 705 27.40 -22.53 -1.62
C ALA A 705 26.75 -23.91 -1.47
N LEU A 706 25.42 -23.98 -1.36
CA LEU A 706 24.72 -25.27 -1.34
C LEU A 706 24.87 -26.02 -2.67
N GLU A 707 24.83 -25.30 -3.79
CA GLU A 707 25.02 -25.89 -5.11
C GLU A 707 26.46 -26.37 -5.32
N ASP A 708 27.46 -25.60 -4.90
CA ASP A 708 28.89 -25.99 -4.96
C ASP A 708 29.16 -27.24 -4.11
N MET A 709 28.50 -27.37 -2.97
CA MET A 709 28.54 -28.59 -2.16
C MET A 709 27.90 -29.77 -2.87
N LYS A 710 26.71 -29.60 -3.42
CA LYS A 710 26.01 -30.66 -4.15
C LYS A 710 26.84 -31.17 -5.32
N MET A 711 27.51 -30.27 -6.05
CA MET A 711 28.41 -30.65 -7.14
C MET A 711 29.62 -31.45 -6.67
N LYS A 712 30.16 -31.17 -5.47
CA LYS A 712 31.23 -31.98 -4.88
C LYS A 712 30.74 -33.36 -4.43
N ASP A 713 29.51 -33.43 -3.92
CA ASP A 713 28.88 -34.69 -3.53
C ASP A 713 28.60 -35.56 -4.77
N ASP A 714 28.16 -34.95 -5.89
CA ASP A 714 27.89 -35.62 -7.16
C ASP A 714 29.18 -35.98 -7.93
N ASN A 715 30.20 -35.12 -7.87
CA ASN A 715 31.51 -35.31 -8.51
C ASN A 715 32.66 -35.01 -7.52
N PRO A 716 33.33 -36.04 -6.98
CA PRO A 716 34.43 -35.86 -6.03
C PRO A 716 35.62 -35.04 -6.56
N ASN A 717 35.80 -34.97 -7.88
CA ASN A 717 36.87 -34.20 -8.53
C ASN A 717 36.50 -32.73 -8.77
N HIS A 718 35.28 -32.31 -8.42
CA HIS A 718 34.83 -30.94 -8.57
C HIS A 718 35.61 -29.99 -7.64
N HIS A 719 36.29 -29.01 -8.23
CA HIS A 719 37.01 -28.00 -7.47
C HIS A 719 36.06 -26.93 -6.92
N VAL A 720 35.92 -26.92 -5.60
CA VAL A 720 35.06 -25.99 -4.85
C VAL A 720 35.51 -24.54 -5.02
N MET A 721 34.62 -23.70 -5.55
CA MET A 721 34.86 -22.28 -5.83
C MET A 721 34.74 -21.40 -4.58
N MET A 722 34.16 -21.96 -3.52
CA MET A 722 33.95 -21.32 -2.23
C MET A 722 35.23 -20.70 -1.60
N SER A 723 35.09 -19.53 -0.96
CA SER A 723 36.23 -18.83 -0.36
C SER A 723 36.88 -19.63 0.78
N LYS A 724 38.16 -19.35 1.09
CA LYS A 724 38.91 -20.09 2.13
C LYS A 724 38.19 -20.08 3.50
N GLY A 725 37.59 -18.94 3.87
CA GLY A 725 36.84 -18.79 5.11
C GLY A 725 35.60 -19.68 5.14
N LEU A 726 34.87 -19.71 4.03
CA LEU A 726 33.65 -20.47 3.93
C LEU A 726 33.94 -22.00 3.82
N ARG A 727 34.96 -22.42 3.04
CA ARG A 727 35.45 -23.82 2.98
C ARG A 727 35.79 -24.41 4.35
N ARG A 728 36.48 -23.64 5.18
CA ARG A 728 36.85 -24.05 6.54
C ARG A 728 35.61 -24.36 7.40
N VAL A 729 34.56 -23.57 7.25
CA VAL A 729 33.36 -23.66 8.08
C VAL A 729 32.41 -24.76 7.61
N PHE A 730 32.34 -24.99 6.28
CA PHE A 730 31.62 -26.13 5.70
C PHE A 730 32.38 -27.46 5.78
N ARG A 731 33.58 -27.48 6.37
CA ARG A 731 34.43 -28.68 6.55
C ARG A 731 34.76 -29.41 5.24
N VAL A 732 34.84 -28.70 4.13
CA VAL A 732 35.32 -29.25 2.86
C VAL A 732 36.83 -29.47 3.00
N LYS A 733 37.30 -30.72 2.95
CA LYS A 733 38.73 -31.06 2.96
C LYS A 733 39.43 -30.36 1.78
N LYS A 734 40.66 -29.88 1.99
CA LYS A 734 41.51 -29.40 0.90
C LYS A 734 41.72 -30.56 -0.07
N ASP A 735 41.37 -30.34 -1.34
CA ASP A 735 41.88 -31.19 -2.41
C ASP A 735 43.41 -30.96 -2.39
N LYS A 736 44.16 -32.06 -2.22
CA LYS A 736 45.62 -32.03 -2.08
C LYS A 736 46.28 -31.68 -3.40
#